data_AF-A6EXA5-F1
#
_entry.id   AF-A6EXA5-F1
#
_cell.length_a   1.000
_cell.length_b   1.000
_cell.length_c   1.000
_cell.angle_alpha   90.00
_cell.angle_beta   90.00
_cell.angle_gamma   90.00
#
_symmetry.space_group_name_H-M   'P 1'
#
loop_
_entity.id
_entity.type
_entity.pdbx_description
1 polymer ?
#
loop_
_entity_poly.entity_id
_entity_poly.type
_entity_poly.pdbx_seq_one_letter_code
_entity_poly.pdbx_strand_id
1 'polypeptide(L)'
;MRPQQSETPTLVDSRQAIRNYYLADEHKVICEMIAGAQLTRAERDGISERAAELVRSVRKNAKSTIMEKFLAEYGLTTKEGVALMCLAEALLRVPDNMTIHELIEDKITSGAWGTHVGKASSVLINTATVALLMTSNLLKDSERHSVGDTLRKLLKRFGEPVIRTVAGQAMKEMGRQFVLGRDIDEAQDEAKEYMEKGYTYSYDMLGEAARTDADAKRYFDSYSNAIDSIAKACKGDVRKNPGISVKLSALLARYEYGNKDRVMNELLPRAKELVKKAAAANMGFNIDAEEQDRLDLSLDVIEALVADPELAGWDGFGVVVQAYGKRSAFALDWLYGLAEKYDRRFMVRLVKGAYWDAEIKRAQVMGLSGFPVFTRKACSDVSFLSCATKLLNMTDRIYPQFATHNAHSVSAVLELAKSKGVDNYEFQRLHGMGESLHNEVLKTSGVPCRIYAPVGPHKDLLAYLVRRLLENGANSSFVNQIVDKSITPEEIAKDPIDSVKEMGSNISSKAIVHPFKLFGEQRRNSKGWDITDPVTVAEINEGRDAYRDHRWKGGPIIAGEVSGAEVQMVRNPADPEDTVGHITQASEEDVNTAVTAAQEGFKAWSARSAEERAECLRKVADLYEENAYELFALATREAGKSLLDGVAEIREAVDFAQFYANEGIRYKDSGESRGVVVCISPWNFPLAIFTGQILANLVAGNAVLAKPAEQTSLLAVRAVELMHQAGIPEDAIQLLPGTGATVGGALTSDPRVAGVCFTGSTATAQRIDKKMSENMAPDATLVAETGGLNAMIVDSTALPEQVVRDVLASSFQSAGQRCSALRMLYVQKDIADHLLEMLYGAMDELGIGDPWLLSTDVGPVIDETARKKIVDHCDKYEAKGQLKKKMAVPEKGNFVSPAVISVSGIEELEEEIFGPVLHVATFAAKDLDKVVDDVNAKGYGLTFGVHSRVDRRVDRIASRIKVGNTYVNRNQIGAIVGSQPFGGEGLSGTGPKAGGPQYVRRFLKSETVERPADASAKMVDIKKLEGLIGKVADVKAPAPEPRIEAMKPIFGDVPAPLDAHAEELPGPTGELNRLSNHARGVVLCLGPDKETALEQAATALSQGNKVVVVAPGTQDVVERAAKAGLPIVGVDGLLEPGALAQARGFQAAVSCAEPSLLKEYRQALAKREGALLPLITEHKLDQRFVIERHLCVDTTAAGGNASLIAASE
;
A
#
# COMPACT_ATOMS: atom_id res chain seq x y z
N MET A 1 -5.26 -32.83 -28.41
CA MET A 1 -4.80 -33.45 -29.67
C MET A 1 -4.26 -32.35 -30.58
N ARG A 2 -2.93 -32.27 -30.76
CA ARG A 2 -2.27 -31.77 -31.97
C ARG A 2 -1.01 -32.63 -32.15
N PRO A 3 -0.95 -33.49 -33.19
CA PRO A 3 0.28 -34.05 -33.68
C PRO A 3 0.69 -33.28 -34.95
N GLN A 4 1.75 -32.49 -34.89
CA GLN A 4 2.62 -32.19 -36.04
C GLN A 4 3.79 -31.30 -35.61
N GLN A 5 5.00 -31.83 -35.76
CA GLN A 5 6.22 -31.07 -35.98
C GLN A 5 6.05 -30.28 -37.30
N SER A 6 6.35 -28.97 -37.32
CA SER A 6 6.90 -28.19 -38.46
C SER A 6 6.35 -26.77 -38.75
N GLU A 7 5.45 -26.18 -37.95
CA GLU A 7 5.17 -24.73 -38.07
C GLU A 7 5.52 -24.00 -36.78
N THR A 8 6.62 -23.24 -36.80
CA THR A 8 6.90 -22.21 -35.78
C THR A 8 5.70 -21.25 -35.78
N PRO A 9 5.04 -20.99 -34.64
CA PRO A 9 3.98 -19.98 -34.60
C PRO A 9 4.53 -18.66 -35.13
N THR A 10 3.73 -17.91 -35.90
CA THR A 10 4.20 -16.61 -36.39
C THR A 10 4.52 -15.71 -35.21
N LEU A 11 5.41 -14.72 -35.40
CA LEU A 11 5.75 -13.76 -34.34
C LEU A 11 4.52 -13.09 -33.71
N VAL A 12 3.49 -12.86 -34.52
CA VAL A 12 2.21 -12.30 -34.09
C VAL A 12 1.48 -13.28 -33.17
N ASP A 13 1.41 -14.57 -33.54
CA ASP A 13 0.76 -15.60 -32.73
C ASP A 13 1.47 -15.79 -31.39
N SER A 14 2.80 -15.82 -31.38
CA SER A 14 3.60 -15.92 -30.15
C SER A 14 3.41 -14.71 -29.24
N ARG A 15 3.40 -13.49 -29.79
CA ARG A 15 3.15 -12.28 -29.02
C ARG A 15 1.74 -12.26 -28.43
N GLN A 16 0.74 -12.71 -29.19
CA GLN A 16 -0.62 -12.83 -28.66
C GLN A 16 -0.73 -13.92 -27.59
N ALA A 17 0.00 -15.04 -27.73
CA ALA A 17 0.04 -16.08 -26.71
C ALA A 17 0.64 -15.58 -25.39
N ILE A 18 1.73 -14.78 -25.44
CA ILE A 18 2.32 -14.11 -24.27
C ILE A 18 1.24 -13.29 -23.54
N ARG A 19 0.44 -12.52 -24.27
CA ARG A 19 -0.65 -11.71 -23.69
C ARG A 19 -1.76 -12.57 -23.09
N ASN A 20 -2.24 -13.57 -23.83
CA ASN A 20 -3.30 -14.48 -23.38
C ASN A 20 -2.94 -15.27 -22.11
N TYR A 21 -1.64 -15.52 -21.89
CA TYR A 21 -1.15 -16.31 -20.75
C TYR A 21 -0.69 -15.46 -19.55
N TYR A 22 -0.95 -14.14 -19.56
CA TYR A 22 -0.54 -13.28 -18.46
C TYR A 22 -1.16 -13.72 -17.13
N LEU A 23 -2.48 -13.85 -17.05
CA LEU A 23 -3.20 -14.26 -15.84
C LEU A 23 -3.89 -15.64 -15.96
N ALA A 24 -3.41 -16.49 -16.88
CA ALA A 24 -4.03 -17.79 -17.15
C ALA A 24 -4.07 -18.73 -15.93
N ASP A 25 -5.01 -19.67 -15.94
CA ASP A 25 -5.16 -20.70 -14.91
C ASP A 25 -3.86 -21.50 -14.74
N GLU A 26 -3.39 -21.61 -13.50
CA GLU A 26 -2.09 -22.20 -13.18
C GLU A 26 -2.04 -23.68 -13.58
N HIS A 27 -3.09 -24.43 -13.27
CA HIS A 27 -3.17 -25.87 -13.54
C HIS A 27 -3.10 -26.16 -15.03
N LYS A 28 -3.87 -25.43 -15.83
CA LYS A 28 -3.83 -25.52 -17.29
C LYS A 28 -2.40 -25.30 -17.82
N VAL A 29 -1.76 -24.20 -17.42
CA VAL A 29 -0.42 -23.84 -17.90
C VAL A 29 0.60 -24.93 -17.57
N ILE A 30 0.58 -25.46 -16.35
CA ILE A 30 1.53 -26.49 -15.93
C ILE A 30 1.29 -27.83 -16.65
N CYS A 31 0.03 -28.24 -16.85
CA CYS A 31 -0.26 -29.44 -17.65
C CYS A 31 0.27 -29.30 -19.09
N GLU A 32 0.09 -28.14 -19.71
CA GLU A 32 0.61 -27.84 -21.05
C GLU A 32 2.14 -27.87 -21.06
N MET A 33 2.81 -27.30 -20.05
CA MET A 33 4.28 -27.32 -19.94
C MET A 33 4.84 -28.73 -19.73
N ILE A 34 4.20 -29.56 -18.91
CA ILE A 34 4.58 -30.97 -18.72
C ILE A 34 4.44 -31.75 -20.03
N ALA A 35 3.31 -31.57 -20.72
CA ALA A 35 3.06 -32.22 -22.00
C ALA A 35 4.06 -31.77 -23.08
N GLY A 36 4.40 -30.47 -23.09
CA GLY A 36 5.37 -29.89 -24.02
C GLY A 36 6.82 -30.32 -23.77
N ALA A 37 7.19 -30.61 -22.52
CA ALA A 37 8.53 -31.08 -22.18
C ALA A 37 8.82 -32.50 -22.72
N GLN A 38 7.78 -33.33 -22.89
CA GLN A 38 7.86 -34.70 -23.45
C GLN A 38 8.89 -35.61 -22.79
N LEU A 39 9.19 -35.39 -21.49
CA LEU A 39 10.18 -36.18 -20.76
C LEU A 39 9.65 -37.56 -20.39
N THR A 40 10.40 -38.60 -20.72
CA THR A 40 10.10 -39.98 -20.34
C THR A 40 10.34 -40.21 -18.85
N ARG A 41 9.71 -41.23 -18.28
CA ARG A 41 9.94 -41.62 -16.88
C ARG A 41 11.42 -41.91 -16.60
N ALA A 42 12.07 -42.65 -17.50
CA ALA A 42 13.48 -43.01 -17.38
C ALA A 42 14.40 -41.78 -17.37
N GLU A 43 14.15 -40.77 -18.23
CA GLU A 43 14.91 -39.52 -18.21
C GLU A 43 14.76 -38.79 -16.86
N ARG A 44 13.52 -38.65 -16.36
CA ARG A 44 13.28 -37.96 -15.08
C ARG A 44 13.91 -38.68 -13.88
N ASP A 45 13.80 -40.01 -13.84
CA ASP A 45 14.43 -40.81 -12.78
C ASP A 45 15.96 -40.66 -12.84
N GLY A 46 16.55 -40.75 -14.05
CA GLY A 46 17.99 -40.55 -14.24
C GLY A 46 18.48 -39.13 -13.95
N ILE A 47 17.63 -38.10 -14.09
CA ILE A 47 17.93 -36.73 -13.67
C ILE A 47 18.00 -36.65 -12.14
N SER A 48 17.01 -37.23 -11.47
CA SER A 48 16.89 -37.23 -10.00
C SER A 48 18.06 -37.98 -9.36
N GLU A 49 18.42 -39.16 -9.86
CA GLU A 49 19.56 -39.94 -9.38
C GLU A 49 20.87 -39.16 -9.46
N ARG A 50 21.16 -38.54 -10.61
CA ARG A 50 22.36 -37.72 -10.80
C ARG A 50 22.35 -36.45 -9.96
N ALA A 51 21.19 -35.82 -9.78
CA ALA A 51 21.06 -34.69 -8.88
C ALA A 51 21.40 -35.08 -7.43
N ALA A 52 20.93 -36.25 -6.97
CA ALA A 52 21.29 -36.76 -5.64
C ALA A 52 22.81 -37.05 -5.55
N GLU A 53 23.42 -37.63 -6.59
CA GLU A 53 24.87 -37.83 -6.66
C GLU A 53 25.65 -36.51 -6.64
N LEU A 54 25.21 -35.51 -7.41
CA LEU A 54 25.82 -34.19 -7.43
C LEU A 54 25.75 -33.54 -6.04
N VAL A 55 24.60 -33.60 -5.37
CA VAL A 55 24.45 -33.12 -3.99
C VAL A 55 25.41 -33.85 -3.04
N ARG A 56 25.54 -35.18 -3.14
CA ARG A 56 26.51 -35.95 -2.34
C ARG A 56 27.95 -35.53 -2.61
N SER A 57 28.31 -35.31 -3.88
CA SER A 57 29.66 -34.88 -4.26
C SER A 57 29.96 -33.49 -3.71
N VAL A 58 29.03 -32.54 -3.89
CA VAL A 58 29.17 -31.19 -3.35
C VAL A 58 29.29 -31.22 -1.83
N ARG A 59 28.44 -31.96 -1.10
CA ARG A 59 28.55 -32.09 0.37
C ARG A 59 29.88 -32.71 0.82
N LYS A 60 30.47 -33.60 0.03
CA LYS A 60 31.76 -34.25 0.35
C LYS A 60 32.97 -33.35 0.06
N ASN A 61 32.91 -32.59 -1.03
CA ASN A 61 34.04 -31.81 -1.54
C ASN A 61 34.01 -30.32 -1.14
N ALA A 62 32.87 -29.82 -0.65
CA ALA A 62 32.71 -28.40 -0.32
C ALA A 62 33.57 -27.98 0.87
N LYS A 63 34.42 -26.98 0.65
CA LYS A 63 34.82 -26.06 1.71
C LYS A 63 33.75 -24.98 1.78
N SER A 64 32.75 -25.14 2.65
CA SER A 64 31.63 -24.18 2.72
C SER A 64 32.16 -22.76 2.89
N THR A 65 31.67 -21.86 2.05
CA THR A 65 32.04 -20.44 2.07
C THR A 65 31.60 -19.79 3.39
N ILE A 66 32.13 -18.61 3.70
CA ILE A 66 31.71 -17.86 4.90
C ILE A 66 30.21 -17.56 4.83
N MET A 67 29.70 -17.23 3.63
CA MET A 67 28.30 -16.95 3.39
C MET A 67 27.42 -18.19 3.61
N GLU A 68 27.75 -19.34 3.01
CA GLU A 68 26.98 -20.58 3.19
C GLU A 68 26.91 -21.00 4.67
N LYS A 69 28.01 -20.84 5.42
CA LYS A 69 28.03 -21.10 6.87
C LYS A 69 27.18 -20.09 7.65
N PHE A 70 27.22 -18.83 7.24
CA PHE A 70 26.42 -17.76 7.84
C PHE A 70 24.92 -17.99 7.63
N LEU A 71 24.50 -18.30 6.40
CA LEU A 71 23.12 -18.62 6.06
C LEU A 71 22.61 -19.88 6.78
N ALA A 72 23.47 -20.91 6.91
CA ALA A 72 23.14 -22.12 7.64
C ALA A 72 22.92 -21.90 9.14
N GLU A 73 23.74 -21.03 9.76
CA GLU A 73 23.68 -20.79 11.22
C GLU A 73 22.53 -19.84 11.60
N TYR A 74 22.30 -18.80 10.79
CA TYR A 74 21.36 -17.74 11.13
C TYR A 74 20.03 -17.84 10.40
N GLY A 75 19.95 -18.48 9.23
CA GLY A 75 18.74 -18.59 8.40
C GLY A 75 18.08 -17.24 8.08
N LEU A 76 18.05 -16.79 6.83
CA LEU A 76 17.52 -15.44 6.53
C LEU A 76 15.99 -15.31 6.66
N THR A 77 15.31 -16.42 6.89
CA THR A 77 13.89 -16.47 7.25
C THR A 77 13.64 -16.26 8.75
N THR A 78 14.70 -16.27 9.57
CA THR A 78 14.61 -16.02 11.01
C THR A 78 14.55 -14.52 11.30
N LYS A 79 14.02 -14.17 12.47
CA LYS A 79 14.00 -12.77 12.93
C LYS A 79 15.43 -12.23 13.08
N GLU A 80 16.38 -13.09 13.45
CA GLU A 80 17.79 -12.79 13.63
C GLU A 80 18.48 -12.47 12.29
N GLY A 81 18.23 -13.26 11.25
CA GLY A 81 18.77 -13.03 9.90
C GLY A 81 18.29 -11.70 9.31
N VAL A 82 16.98 -11.41 9.42
CA VAL A 82 16.40 -10.13 8.96
C VAL A 82 16.94 -8.95 9.78
N ALA A 83 17.01 -9.08 11.10
CA ALA A 83 17.52 -8.03 11.98
C ALA A 83 18.99 -7.67 11.69
N LEU A 84 19.84 -8.66 11.44
CA LEU A 84 21.24 -8.41 11.07
C LEU A 84 21.35 -7.69 9.73
N MET A 85 20.49 -8.02 8.76
CA MET A 85 20.48 -7.35 7.46
C MET A 85 20.03 -5.90 7.54
N CYS A 86 18.97 -5.62 8.30
CA CYS A 86 18.53 -4.25 8.57
C CYS A 86 19.62 -3.44 9.29
N LEU A 87 20.34 -4.07 10.22
CA LEU A 87 21.45 -3.45 10.95
C LEU A 87 22.64 -3.15 10.02
N ALA A 88 23.01 -4.13 9.20
CA ALA A 88 24.03 -4.04 8.17
C ALA A 88 23.78 -2.89 7.19
N GLU A 89 22.57 -2.82 6.68
CA GLU A 89 22.14 -1.79 5.75
C GLU A 89 22.24 -0.40 6.37
N ALA A 90 21.68 -0.24 7.56
CA ALA A 90 21.59 1.06 8.17
C ALA A 90 22.92 1.57 8.72
N LEU A 91 23.80 0.70 9.21
CA LEU A 91 25.17 1.10 9.60
C LEU A 91 25.98 1.68 8.43
N LEU A 92 25.64 1.31 7.18
CA LEU A 92 26.31 1.80 5.98
C LEU A 92 25.67 3.07 5.41
N ARG A 93 24.37 3.31 5.65
CA ARG A 93 23.61 4.42 5.05
C ARG A 93 23.24 5.55 6.00
N VAL A 94 22.97 5.24 7.26
CA VAL A 94 22.48 6.23 8.22
C VAL A 94 23.63 7.17 8.58
N PRO A 95 23.51 8.48 8.29
CA PRO A 95 24.58 9.44 8.53
C PRO A 95 24.71 9.83 10.01
N ASP A 96 23.64 9.72 10.80
CA ASP A 96 23.59 10.23 12.18
C ASP A 96 23.69 9.13 13.26
N ASN A 97 24.43 9.44 14.33
CA ASN A 97 24.74 8.45 15.38
C ASN A 97 23.53 8.12 16.27
N MET A 98 22.62 9.07 16.49
CA MET A 98 21.46 8.87 17.37
C MET A 98 20.53 7.80 16.79
N THR A 99 20.22 7.89 15.51
CA THR A 99 19.38 6.95 14.80
C THR A 99 20.06 5.60 14.62
N ILE A 100 21.37 5.58 14.36
CA ILE A 100 22.16 4.32 14.38
C ILE A 100 22.00 3.61 15.73
N HIS A 101 22.17 4.32 16.85
CA HIS A 101 22.05 3.71 18.18
C HIS A 101 20.64 3.18 18.45
N GLU A 102 19.60 3.94 18.14
CA GLU A 102 18.21 3.47 18.28
C GLU A 102 17.95 2.22 17.44
N LEU A 103 18.47 2.16 16.22
CA LEU A 103 18.31 1.00 15.36
C LEU A 103 19.11 -0.22 15.84
N ILE A 104 20.36 -0.03 16.29
CA ILE A 104 21.17 -1.09 16.90
C ILE A 104 20.42 -1.67 18.10
N GLU A 105 19.89 -0.81 18.98
CA GLU A 105 19.13 -1.25 20.15
C GLU A 105 17.87 -2.02 19.72
N ASP A 106 17.10 -1.49 18.77
CA ASP A 106 15.88 -2.10 18.22
C ASP A 106 16.15 -3.52 17.68
N LYS A 107 17.10 -3.66 16.75
CA LYS A 107 17.38 -4.94 16.07
C LYS A 107 18.14 -5.95 16.92
N ILE A 108 18.97 -5.50 17.88
CA ILE A 108 19.64 -6.41 18.82
C ILE A 108 18.64 -6.88 19.90
N THR A 109 17.73 -6.04 20.39
CA THR A 109 16.76 -6.46 21.41
C THR A 109 15.62 -7.34 20.88
N SER A 110 15.31 -7.27 19.58
CA SER A 110 14.27 -8.07 18.95
C SER A 110 14.65 -9.53 18.63
N GLY A 111 15.94 -9.89 18.66
CA GLY A 111 16.42 -11.24 18.35
C GLY A 111 16.71 -12.09 19.60
N ALA A 112 16.46 -13.40 19.53
CA ALA A 112 16.72 -14.33 20.63
C ALA A 112 18.18 -14.83 20.60
N TRP A 113 19.15 -13.91 20.47
CA TRP A 113 20.56 -14.20 20.14
C TRP A 113 21.30 -15.13 21.11
N GLY A 114 20.82 -15.28 22.34
CA GLY A 114 21.44 -16.11 23.39
C GLY A 114 21.45 -17.62 23.10
N THR A 115 20.64 -18.11 22.14
CA THR A 115 20.51 -19.54 21.80
C THR A 115 21.62 -20.09 20.90
N HIS A 116 22.43 -19.21 20.29
CA HIS A 116 23.47 -19.54 19.29
C HIS A 116 24.92 -19.46 19.83
N VAL A 117 25.11 -19.04 21.10
CA VAL A 117 26.44 -18.89 21.71
C VAL A 117 27.11 -20.26 21.88
N GLY A 118 28.28 -20.45 21.24
CA GLY A 118 29.12 -21.64 21.38
C GLY A 118 28.80 -22.81 20.43
N LYS A 119 27.93 -22.62 19.43
CA LYS A 119 27.55 -23.66 18.46
C LYS A 119 28.25 -23.56 17.09
N ALA A 120 28.82 -22.40 16.75
CA ALA A 120 29.45 -22.18 15.44
C ALA A 120 30.91 -22.70 15.38
N SER A 121 31.25 -23.35 14.26
CA SER A 121 32.55 -24.03 14.02
C SER A 121 33.68 -23.12 13.48
N SER A 122 33.40 -21.86 13.19
CA SER A 122 34.36 -20.90 12.59
C SER A 122 34.77 -19.81 13.58
N VAL A 123 36.07 -19.58 13.74
CA VAL A 123 36.65 -18.53 14.60
C VAL A 123 36.22 -17.12 14.16
N LEU A 124 36.08 -16.88 12.86
CA LEU A 124 35.73 -15.55 12.31
C LEU A 124 34.23 -15.24 12.48
N ILE A 125 33.38 -16.26 12.33
CA ILE A 125 31.95 -16.18 12.65
C ILE A 125 31.80 -16.00 14.15
N ASN A 126 32.46 -16.83 14.97
CA ASN A 126 32.50 -16.61 16.41
C ASN A 126 33.04 -15.22 16.77
N THR A 127 33.94 -14.60 16.00
CA THR A 127 34.43 -13.24 16.27
C THR A 127 33.41 -12.16 15.89
N ALA A 128 32.66 -12.33 14.79
CA ALA A 128 31.56 -11.43 14.41
C ALA A 128 30.36 -11.58 15.36
N THR A 129 30.00 -12.82 15.69
CA THR A 129 29.01 -13.20 16.70
C THR A 129 29.45 -12.69 18.08
N VAL A 130 30.72 -12.78 18.47
CA VAL A 130 31.27 -12.20 19.71
C VAL A 130 31.35 -10.68 19.65
N ALA A 131 31.60 -10.05 18.50
CA ALA A 131 31.57 -8.59 18.36
C ALA A 131 30.13 -8.04 18.49
N LEU A 132 29.13 -8.77 17.99
CA LEU A 132 27.71 -8.50 18.17
C LEU A 132 27.22 -8.85 19.59
N LEU A 133 27.74 -9.94 20.19
CA LEU A 133 27.40 -10.46 21.53
C LEU A 133 28.31 -9.94 22.66
N MET A 134 29.29 -9.08 22.40
CA MET A 134 30.03 -8.40 23.47
C MET A 134 29.11 -7.52 24.32
N THR A 135 27.86 -7.34 23.89
CA THR A 135 26.71 -6.79 24.62
C THR A 135 25.91 -7.84 25.42
N SER A 136 25.90 -9.12 25.00
CA SER A 136 25.04 -10.18 25.55
C SER A 136 25.74 -11.10 26.55
N ASN A 137 27.06 -11.29 26.48
CA ASN A 137 27.79 -12.28 27.30
C ASN A 137 28.27 -11.77 28.68
N LEU A 138 27.75 -10.64 29.16
CA LEU A 138 27.99 -10.13 30.52
C LEU A 138 26.78 -10.35 31.46
N LEU A 139 25.97 -11.36 31.18
CA LEU A 139 24.85 -11.79 32.03
C LEU A 139 25.14 -13.17 32.64
N LYS A 140 26.05 -13.18 33.62
CA LYS A 140 25.92 -14.06 34.79
C LYS A 140 26.17 -13.22 36.03
N ASP A 141 25.14 -13.21 36.87
CA ASP A 141 25.02 -12.62 38.20
C ASP A 141 24.53 -11.16 38.33
N SER A 142 23.28 -11.12 38.79
CA SER A 142 22.54 -10.14 39.60
C SER A 142 22.38 -8.68 39.17
N GLU A 143 21.10 -8.30 39.21
CA GLU A 143 20.46 -6.98 39.20
C GLU A 143 20.10 -6.37 37.85
N ARG A 144 18.82 -5.99 37.78
CA ARG A 144 18.09 -5.41 36.65
C ARG A 144 18.82 -4.19 36.08
N HIS A 145 19.64 -4.38 35.05
CA HIS A 145 20.08 -3.33 34.15
C HIS A 145 19.81 -3.74 32.70
N SER A 146 19.16 -2.85 31.95
CA SER A 146 18.82 -3.08 30.54
C SER A 146 20.10 -3.18 29.70
N VAL A 147 20.03 -3.92 28.58
CA VAL A 147 21.10 -4.02 27.57
C VAL A 147 21.64 -2.64 27.16
N GLY A 148 20.78 -1.61 27.16
CA GLY A 148 21.14 -0.21 26.88
C GLY A 148 22.10 0.43 27.89
N ASP A 149 22.04 0.08 29.17
CA ASP A 149 22.96 0.63 30.19
C ASP A 149 24.34 -0.04 30.13
N THR A 150 24.40 -1.31 29.73
CA THR A 150 25.64 -2.06 29.50
C THR A 150 26.32 -1.60 28.20
N LEU A 151 25.54 -1.37 27.13
CA LEU A 151 26.03 -0.74 25.90
C LEU A 151 26.55 0.68 26.15
N ARG A 152 25.85 1.50 26.96
CA ARG A 152 26.33 2.82 27.43
C ARG A 152 27.66 2.74 28.16
N LYS A 153 27.86 1.76 29.05
CA LYS A 153 29.12 1.57 29.80
C LYS A 153 30.27 1.10 28.89
N LEU A 154 30.00 0.25 27.89
CA LEU A 154 30.96 -0.15 26.86
C LEU A 154 31.34 1.02 25.93
N LEU A 155 30.37 1.82 25.50
CA LEU A 155 30.57 3.06 24.73
C LEU A 155 31.44 4.07 25.50
N LYS A 156 31.24 4.19 26.82
CA LYS A 156 32.08 5.02 27.71
C LYS A 156 33.52 4.51 27.87
N ARG A 157 33.75 3.20 27.67
CA ARG A 157 35.03 2.52 27.96
C ARG A 157 35.95 2.40 26.75
N PHE A 158 35.40 2.18 25.55
CA PHE A 158 36.18 2.00 24.31
C PHE A 158 36.10 3.19 23.35
N GLY A 159 35.17 4.12 23.59
CA GLY A 159 34.93 5.27 22.70
C GLY A 159 34.08 4.89 21.47
N GLU A 160 33.07 5.70 21.21
CA GLU A 160 32.15 5.62 20.05
C GLU A 160 32.83 5.41 18.68
N PRO A 161 34.01 6.02 18.37
CA PRO A 161 34.66 5.83 17.08
C PRO A 161 35.17 4.40 16.82
N VAL A 162 35.53 3.66 17.88
CA VAL A 162 36.15 2.33 17.76
C VAL A 162 35.10 1.30 17.34
N ILE A 163 33.92 1.33 17.95
CA ILE A 163 32.82 0.41 17.61
C ILE A 163 32.32 0.66 16.19
N ARG A 164 32.17 1.93 15.78
CA ARG A 164 31.81 2.29 14.39
C ARG A 164 32.86 1.81 13.39
N THR A 165 34.14 1.96 13.72
CA THR A 165 35.24 1.49 12.86
C THR A 165 35.22 -0.02 12.73
N VAL A 166 35.03 -0.75 13.84
CA VAL A 166 35.00 -2.23 13.83
C VAL A 166 33.76 -2.78 13.14
N ALA A 167 32.56 -2.27 13.43
CA ALA A 167 31.32 -2.68 12.79
C ALA A 167 31.31 -2.30 11.30
N GLY A 168 31.73 -1.07 10.96
CA GLY A 168 31.87 -0.62 9.58
C GLY A 168 32.90 -1.43 8.79
N GLN A 169 34.01 -1.84 9.41
CA GLN A 169 35.00 -2.70 8.77
C GLN A 169 34.49 -4.13 8.56
N ALA A 170 33.83 -4.71 9.57
CA ALA A 170 33.20 -6.03 9.44
C ALA A 170 32.12 -6.04 8.34
N MET A 171 31.34 -4.96 8.25
CA MET A 171 30.35 -4.75 7.20
C MET A 171 30.97 -4.60 5.81
N LYS A 172 32.08 -3.86 5.69
CA LYS A 172 32.83 -3.75 4.42
C LYS A 172 33.32 -5.11 3.94
N GLU A 173 33.85 -5.95 4.82
CA GLU A 173 34.30 -7.28 4.42
C GLU A 173 33.17 -8.24 4.09
N MET A 174 31.99 -8.10 4.70
CA MET A 174 30.80 -8.81 4.24
C MET A 174 30.28 -8.27 2.90
N GLY A 175 30.38 -6.96 2.63
CA GLY A 175 30.02 -6.34 1.36
C GLY A 175 30.80 -6.90 0.16
N ARG A 176 32.08 -7.23 0.34
CA ARG A 176 32.92 -7.89 -0.68
C ARG A 176 32.45 -9.28 -1.10
N GLN A 177 31.57 -9.91 -0.33
CA GLN A 177 30.98 -11.21 -0.72
C GLN A 177 29.79 -11.05 -1.67
N PHE A 178 29.22 -9.85 -1.78
CA PHE A 178 28.04 -9.56 -2.61
C PHE A 178 28.33 -8.70 -3.82
N VAL A 179 29.40 -7.90 -3.75
CA VAL A 179 29.89 -7.07 -4.85
C VAL A 179 31.32 -7.50 -5.15
N LEU A 180 31.58 -7.79 -6.42
CA LEU A 180 32.89 -8.21 -6.88
C LEU A 180 33.92 -7.07 -6.80
N GLY A 181 33.49 -5.83 -7.08
CA GLY A 181 34.31 -4.62 -6.99
C GLY A 181 33.45 -3.35 -6.93
N ARG A 182 34.00 -2.29 -6.34
CA ARG A 182 33.31 -1.00 -6.18
C ARG A 182 33.13 -0.27 -7.51
N ASP A 183 33.99 -0.58 -8.46
CA ASP A 183 33.95 -0.15 -9.85
C ASP A 183 34.35 -1.31 -10.76
N ILE A 184 34.22 -1.10 -12.08
CA ILE A 184 34.46 -2.15 -13.07
C ILE A 184 35.92 -2.59 -13.13
N ASP A 185 36.87 -1.69 -12.87
CA ASP A 185 38.30 -2.00 -12.95
C ASP A 185 38.70 -2.91 -11.78
N GLU A 186 38.26 -2.60 -10.55
CA GLU A 186 38.44 -3.48 -9.38
C GLU A 186 37.77 -4.84 -9.60
N ALA A 187 36.57 -4.86 -10.19
CA ALA A 187 35.86 -6.10 -10.48
C ALA A 187 36.56 -6.97 -11.55
N GLN A 188 37.21 -6.37 -12.55
CA GLN A 188 38.01 -7.09 -13.55
C GLN A 188 39.30 -7.66 -12.96
N ASP A 189 39.91 -6.97 -11.99
CA ASP A 189 41.09 -7.47 -11.29
C ASP A 189 40.76 -8.66 -10.39
N GLU A 190 39.69 -8.58 -9.61
CA GLU A 190 39.21 -9.67 -8.74
C GLU A 190 38.69 -10.88 -9.57
N ALA A 191 38.23 -10.66 -10.80
CA ALA A 191 37.74 -11.72 -11.69
C ALA A 191 38.83 -12.70 -12.17
N LYS A 192 40.11 -12.29 -12.16
CA LYS A 192 41.22 -13.07 -12.76
C LYS A 192 41.33 -14.48 -12.19
N GLU A 193 41.18 -14.65 -10.89
CA GLU A 193 41.34 -15.94 -10.21
C GLU A 193 40.35 -17.01 -10.74
N TYR A 194 39.09 -16.64 -10.98
CA TYR A 194 38.10 -17.58 -11.50
C TYR A 194 38.17 -17.74 -13.02
N MET A 195 38.61 -16.71 -13.75
CA MET A 195 38.87 -16.85 -15.19
C MET A 195 39.97 -17.89 -15.46
N GLU A 196 41.02 -17.94 -14.65
CA GLU A 196 42.05 -18.99 -14.73
C GLU A 196 41.50 -20.40 -14.47
N LYS A 197 40.41 -20.52 -13.70
CA LYS A 197 39.70 -21.78 -13.43
C LYS A 197 38.71 -22.17 -14.55
N GLY A 198 38.56 -21.36 -15.59
CA GLY A 198 37.68 -21.62 -16.73
C GLY A 198 36.30 -20.95 -16.66
N TYR A 199 36.07 -20.04 -15.71
CA TYR A 199 34.84 -19.24 -15.65
C TYR A 199 34.90 -18.03 -16.60
N THR A 200 33.73 -17.53 -16.98
CA THR A 200 33.57 -16.20 -17.60
C THR A 200 32.69 -15.31 -16.72
N TYR A 201 32.52 -14.04 -17.07
CA TYR A 201 31.75 -13.08 -16.29
C TYR A 201 30.65 -12.39 -17.10
N SER A 202 29.57 -12.02 -16.42
CA SER A 202 28.61 -10.99 -16.84
C SER A 202 28.51 -9.97 -15.72
N TYR A 203 28.93 -8.73 -15.97
CA TYR A 203 28.94 -7.69 -14.96
C TYR A 203 27.56 -7.01 -14.84
N ASP A 204 27.07 -6.89 -13.62
CA ASP A 204 25.83 -6.19 -13.26
C ASP A 204 26.19 -4.89 -12.53
N MET A 205 25.98 -3.76 -13.19
CA MET A 205 26.38 -2.45 -12.65
C MET A 205 25.44 -1.92 -11.56
N LEU A 206 24.56 -2.77 -11.00
CA LEU A 206 23.60 -2.48 -9.92
C LEU A 206 22.56 -1.38 -10.21
N GLY A 207 22.64 -0.70 -11.35
CA GLY A 207 21.68 0.33 -11.75
C GLY A 207 20.31 -0.27 -12.03
N GLU A 208 19.29 0.26 -11.35
CA GLU A 208 17.88 -0.09 -11.55
C GLU A 208 16.97 1.05 -11.10
N ALA A 209 15.73 1.04 -11.60
CA ALA A 209 14.64 1.89 -11.13
C ALA A 209 15.01 3.38 -10.98
N ALA A 210 15.55 3.97 -12.05
CA ALA A 210 15.85 5.40 -12.09
C ALA A 210 14.63 6.20 -11.62
N ARG A 211 14.84 7.19 -10.75
CA ARG A 211 13.77 8.08 -10.27
C ARG A 211 13.76 9.41 -11.00
N THR A 212 14.89 9.77 -11.59
CA THR A 212 15.09 11.03 -12.31
C THR A 212 15.81 10.76 -13.63
N ASP A 213 15.69 11.65 -14.62
CA ASP A 213 16.52 11.57 -15.83
C ASP A 213 18.03 11.67 -15.52
N ALA A 214 18.41 12.38 -14.45
CA ALA A 214 19.80 12.46 -13.99
C ALA A 214 20.32 11.10 -13.52
N ASP A 215 19.51 10.31 -12.80
CA ASP A 215 19.84 8.92 -12.46
C ASP A 215 19.99 8.08 -13.73
N ALA A 216 19.05 8.23 -14.67
CA ALA A 216 19.07 7.47 -15.91
C ALA A 216 20.33 7.73 -16.75
N LYS A 217 20.76 8.99 -16.84
CA LYS A 217 22.03 9.38 -17.47
C LYS A 217 23.23 8.83 -16.71
N ARG A 218 23.24 8.91 -15.38
CA ARG A 218 24.32 8.34 -14.54
C ARG A 218 24.47 6.84 -14.77
N TYR A 219 23.35 6.09 -14.82
CA TYR A 219 23.38 4.66 -15.09
C TYR A 219 23.82 4.35 -16.52
N PHE A 220 23.33 5.10 -17.50
CA PHE A 220 23.80 5.01 -18.88
C PHE A 220 25.32 5.20 -18.97
N ASP A 221 25.88 6.24 -18.34
CA ASP A 221 27.32 6.50 -18.32
C ASP A 221 28.08 5.36 -17.62
N SER A 222 27.54 4.85 -16.51
CA SER A 222 28.11 3.69 -15.81
C SER A 222 28.20 2.46 -16.71
N TYR A 223 27.12 2.13 -17.44
CA TYR A 223 27.13 1.03 -18.42
C TYR A 223 28.09 1.31 -19.57
N SER A 224 28.08 2.52 -20.12
CA SER A 224 28.93 2.91 -21.25
C SER A 224 30.42 2.78 -20.91
N ASN A 225 30.82 3.28 -19.73
CA ASN A 225 32.19 3.18 -19.23
C ASN A 225 32.58 1.72 -18.91
N ALA A 226 31.66 0.94 -18.35
CA ALA A 226 31.89 -0.48 -18.10
C ALA A 226 32.11 -1.25 -19.40
N ILE A 227 31.31 -1.00 -20.44
CA ILE A 227 31.50 -1.60 -21.77
C ILE A 227 32.88 -1.25 -22.32
N ASP A 228 33.30 0.01 -22.23
CA ASP A 228 34.63 0.44 -22.72
C ASP A 228 35.78 -0.24 -21.97
N SER A 229 35.65 -0.49 -20.66
CA SER A 229 36.68 -1.20 -19.89
C SER A 229 36.69 -2.71 -20.16
N ILE A 230 35.51 -3.34 -20.23
CA ILE A 230 35.36 -4.78 -20.52
C ILE A 230 35.83 -5.11 -21.95
N ALA A 231 35.61 -4.22 -22.92
CA ALA A 231 35.99 -4.42 -24.32
C ALA A 231 37.46 -4.82 -24.52
N LYS A 232 38.36 -4.35 -23.64
CA LYS A 232 39.79 -4.68 -23.67
C LYS A 232 40.07 -6.17 -23.46
N ALA A 233 39.16 -6.88 -22.80
CA ALA A 233 39.24 -8.31 -22.50
C ALA A 233 38.46 -9.19 -23.50
N CYS A 234 37.69 -8.61 -24.42
CA CYS A 234 36.92 -9.35 -25.42
C CYS A 234 37.81 -9.77 -26.61
N LYS A 235 38.03 -11.07 -26.80
CA LYS A 235 38.87 -11.64 -27.87
C LYS A 235 38.28 -12.94 -28.42
N GLY A 236 38.11 -13.02 -29.73
CA GLY A 236 37.61 -14.22 -30.39
C GLY A 236 36.10 -14.40 -30.17
N ASP A 237 35.69 -15.60 -29.77
CA ASP A 237 34.29 -16.01 -29.64
C ASP A 237 33.54 -15.26 -28.53
N VAL A 238 32.38 -14.67 -28.86
CA VAL A 238 31.54 -13.89 -27.93
C VAL A 238 31.13 -14.71 -26.70
N ARG A 239 30.94 -16.03 -26.86
CA ARG A 239 30.57 -16.94 -25.76
C ARG A 239 31.67 -17.04 -24.69
N LYS A 240 32.92 -16.79 -25.04
CA LYS A 240 34.06 -16.84 -24.11
C LYS A 240 34.43 -15.46 -23.57
N ASN A 241 33.95 -14.41 -24.20
CA ASN A 241 34.20 -13.04 -23.76
C ASN A 241 33.42 -12.73 -22.46
N PRO A 242 33.96 -11.86 -21.59
CA PRO A 242 33.14 -11.25 -20.55
C PRO A 242 31.99 -10.46 -21.19
N GLY A 243 30.88 -10.33 -20.45
CA GLY A 243 29.70 -9.60 -20.89
C GLY A 243 29.20 -8.62 -19.84
N ILE A 244 28.11 -7.95 -20.16
CA ILE A 244 27.41 -7.02 -19.27
C ILE A 244 25.91 -7.37 -19.21
N SER A 245 25.27 -7.06 -18.08
CA SER A 245 23.82 -7.13 -17.90
C SER A 245 23.27 -5.74 -17.61
N VAL A 246 22.20 -5.36 -18.32
CA VAL A 246 21.59 -4.03 -18.29
C VAL A 246 20.11 -4.16 -17.95
N LYS A 247 19.61 -3.31 -17.07
CA LYS A 247 18.18 -3.19 -16.74
C LYS A 247 17.60 -1.99 -17.47
N LEU A 248 16.45 -2.17 -18.13
CA LEU A 248 15.82 -1.10 -18.90
C LEU A 248 15.30 0.01 -17.97
N SER A 249 14.84 -0.34 -16.76
CA SER A 249 14.43 0.64 -15.74
C SER A 249 15.55 1.59 -15.27
N ALA A 250 16.81 1.25 -15.54
CA ALA A 250 17.94 2.13 -15.23
C ALA A 250 18.14 3.23 -16.30
N LEU A 251 17.55 3.08 -17.50
CA LEU A 251 17.80 3.97 -18.63
C LEU A 251 16.71 5.02 -18.86
N LEU A 252 15.59 4.92 -18.13
CA LEU A 252 14.51 5.92 -18.12
C LEU A 252 13.73 5.82 -16.80
N ALA A 253 13.43 6.97 -16.20
CA ALA A 253 12.68 7.02 -14.95
C ALA A 253 11.24 6.49 -15.09
N ARG A 254 10.60 6.77 -16.24
CA ARG A 254 9.22 6.35 -16.57
C ARG A 254 9.18 5.13 -17.50
N TYR A 255 9.90 4.06 -17.13
CA TYR A 255 9.85 2.78 -17.83
C TYR A 255 8.60 1.98 -17.43
N GLU A 256 7.47 2.31 -18.09
CA GLU A 256 6.16 1.71 -17.88
C GLU A 256 5.26 1.90 -19.12
N TYR A 257 4.20 1.09 -19.22
CA TYR A 257 3.36 1.04 -20.44
C TYR A 257 2.64 2.36 -20.75
N GLY A 258 2.17 3.09 -19.73
CA GLY A 258 1.55 4.41 -19.92
C GLY A 258 2.47 5.46 -20.56
N ASN A 259 3.79 5.24 -20.47
CA ASN A 259 4.83 6.10 -21.04
C ASN A 259 5.54 5.43 -22.24
N LYS A 260 4.86 4.52 -22.95
CA LYS A 260 5.42 3.79 -24.10
C LYS A 260 6.11 4.69 -25.13
N ASP A 261 5.53 5.83 -25.47
CA ASP A 261 6.14 6.74 -26.45
C ASP A 261 7.48 7.29 -25.96
N ARG A 262 7.60 7.63 -24.66
CA ARG A 262 8.86 8.04 -24.05
C ARG A 262 9.86 6.89 -24.00
N VAL A 263 9.41 5.67 -23.72
CA VAL A 263 10.27 4.47 -23.77
C VAL A 263 10.87 4.29 -25.17
N MET A 264 10.06 4.41 -26.23
CA MET A 264 10.55 4.24 -27.59
C MET A 264 11.38 5.43 -28.10
N ASN A 265 11.18 6.64 -27.58
CA ASN A 265 11.87 7.84 -28.05
C ASN A 265 13.07 8.27 -27.19
N GLU A 266 13.15 7.86 -25.93
CA GLU A 266 14.20 8.27 -24.98
C GLU A 266 15.04 7.08 -24.49
N LEU A 267 14.40 6.01 -24.05
CA LEU A 267 15.09 4.80 -23.54
C LEU A 267 15.73 4.01 -24.69
N LEU A 268 14.99 3.76 -25.76
CA LEU A 268 15.48 2.96 -26.89
C LEU A 268 16.77 3.56 -27.50
N PRO A 269 16.89 4.88 -27.77
CA PRO A 269 18.16 5.44 -28.24
C PRO A 269 19.34 5.21 -27.30
N ARG A 270 19.15 5.33 -25.98
CA ARG A 270 20.20 5.06 -24.97
C ARG A 270 20.61 3.59 -25.00
N ALA A 271 19.62 2.68 -24.97
CA ALA A 271 19.89 1.25 -25.05
C ALA A 271 20.61 0.88 -26.36
N LYS A 272 20.21 1.50 -27.47
CA LYS A 272 20.81 1.29 -28.79
C LYS A 272 22.28 1.67 -28.84
N GLU A 273 22.67 2.78 -28.21
CA GLU A 273 24.07 3.18 -28.11
C GLU A 273 24.91 2.14 -27.35
N LEU A 274 24.42 1.69 -26.19
CA LEU A 274 25.09 0.66 -25.38
C LEU A 274 25.23 -0.66 -26.14
N VAL A 275 24.17 -1.09 -26.84
CA VAL A 275 24.16 -2.31 -27.65
C VAL A 275 25.17 -2.22 -28.80
N LYS A 276 25.24 -1.08 -29.51
CA LYS A 276 26.22 -0.88 -30.59
C LYS A 276 27.66 -0.89 -30.07
N LYS A 277 27.92 -0.28 -28.91
CA LYS A 277 29.24 -0.36 -28.26
C LYS A 277 29.61 -1.80 -27.91
N ALA A 278 28.68 -2.57 -27.33
CA ALA A 278 28.92 -3.97 -26.99
C ALA A 278 29.14 -4.85 -28.24
N ALA A 279 28.38 -4.61 -29.31
CA ALA A 279 28.54 -5.28 -30.59
C ALA A 279 29.91 -5.01 -31.23
N ALA A 280 30.35 -3.75 -31.24
CA ALA A 280 31.67 -3.37 -31.74
C ALA A 280 32.82 -4.04 -30.96
N ALA A 281 32.62 -4.30 -29.66
CA ALA A 281 33.56 -5.03 -28.81
C ALA A 281 33.46 -6.56 -28.92
N ASN A 282 32.50 -7.09 -29.68
CA ASN A 282 32.10 -8.50 -29.68
C ASN A 282 31.86 -9.05 -28.25
N MET A 283 31.13 -8.28 -27.45
CA MET A 283 30.80 -8.55 -26.05
C MET A 283 29.41 -9.19 -25.92
N GLY A 284 29.18 -10.02 -24.91
CA GLY A 284 27.82 -10.43 -24.55
C GLY A 284 27.06 -9.29 -23.86
N PHE A 285 25.89 -8.91 -24.36
CA PHE A 285 25.04 -7.83 -23.81
C PHE A 285 23.67 -8.40 -23.45
N ASN A 286 23.36 -8.50 -22.16
CA ASN A 286 22.11 -9.10 -21.69
C ASN A 286 21.14 -8.02 -21.20
N ILE A 287 19.91 -8.04 -21.70
CA ILE A 287 18.80 -7.28 -21.11
C ILE A 287 18.17 -8.13 -20.02
N ASP A 288 18.29 -7.66 -18.77
CA ASP A 288 17.70 -8.30 -17.61
C ASP A 288 16.16 -8.20 -17.61
N ALA A 289 15.50 -9.24 -17.11
CA ALA A 289 14.06 -9.27 -16.92
C ALA A 289 13.68 -8.75 -15.53
N GLU A 290 12.69 -7.88 -15.48
CA GLU A 290 12.25 -7.17 -14.27
C GLU A 290 10.85 -7.66 -13.85
N GLU A 291 9.94 -6.77 -13.47
CA GLU A 291 8.55 -7.11 -13.16
C GLU A 291 7.76 -7.61 -14.39
N GLN A 292 6.73 -8.42 -14.14
CA GLN A 292 5.93 -9.07 -15.18
C GLN A 292 5.10 -8.07 -16.00
N ASP A 293 4.71 -6.92 -15.46
CA ASP A 293 4.01 -5.88 -16.23
C ASP A 293 4.91 -5.20 -17.28
N ARG A 294 6.23 -5.26 -17.11
CA ARG A 294 7.21 -4.73 -18.07
C ARG A 294 7.56 -5.69 -19.19
N LEU A 295 7.16 -6.97 -19.10
CA LEU A 295 7.55 -7.97 -20.09
C LEU A 295 7.12 -7.55 -21.50
N ASP A 296 5.82 -7.29 -21.76
CA ASP A 296 5.36 -6.97 -23.12
C ASP A 296 6.04 -5.70 -23.67
N LEU A 297 6.16 -4.65 -22.84
CA LEU A 297 6.85 -3.42 -23.23
C LEU A 297 8.33 -3.64 -23.57
N SER A 298 9.04 -4.48 -22.80
CA SER A 298 10.43 -4.82 -23.07
C SER A 298 10.61 -5.47 -24.45
N LEU A 299 9.64 -6.26 -24.92
CA LEU A 299 9.72 -6.94 -26.20
C LEU A 299 9.65 -5.95 -27.37
N ASP A 300 8.96 -4.81 -27.23
CA ASP A 300 8.96 -3.74 -28.23
C ASP A 300 10.35 -3.09 -28.34
N VAL A 301 11.00 -2.83 -27.20
CA VAL A 301 12.37 -2.31 -27.16
C VAL A 301 13.34 -3.32 -27.76
N ILE A 302 13.24 -4.59 -27.39
CA ILE A 302 14.09 -5.67 -27.90
C ILE A 302 13.96 -5.82 -29.42
N GLU A 303 12.74 -5.88 -29.96
CA GLU A 303 12.53 -5.98 -31.41
C GLU A 303 13.15 -4.78 -32.14
N ALA A 304 12.96 -3.56 -31.63
CA ALA A 304 13.53 -2.36 -32.23
C ALA A 304 15.06 -2.33 -32.18
N LEU A 305 15.69 -2.88 -31.14
CA LEU A 305 17.15 -2.99 -31.03
C LEU A 305 17.70 -3.99 -32.04
N VAL A 306 17.16 -5.21 -32.10
CA VAL A 306 17.71 -6.29 -32.95
C VAL A 306 17.43 -6.10 -34.44
N ALA A 307 16.41 -5.28 -34.77
CA ALA A 307 16.13 -4.88 -36.15
C ALA A 307 17.22 -4.00 -36.76
N ASP A 308 18.14 -3.44 -35.97
CA ASP A 308 19.23 -2.61 -36.48
C ASP A 308 20.20 -3.43 -37.36
N PRO A 309 20.41 -3.04 -38.63
CA PRO A 309 21.29 -3.75 -39.55
C PRO A 309 22.78 -3.71 -39.13
N GLU A 310 23.23 -2.72 -38.35
CA GLU A 310 24.61 -2.63 -37.87
C GLU A 310 24.97 -3.74 -36.88
N LEU A 311 23.97 -4.40 -36.29
CA LEU A 311 24.21 -5.52 -35.38
C LEU A 311 24.45 -6.84 -36.15
N ALA A 312 24.37 -6.85 -37.48
CA ALA A 312 24.42 -8.08 -38.27
C ALA A 312 25.78 -8.77 -38.12
N GLY A 313 25.76 -10.10 -37.93
CA GLY A 313 26.97 -10.89 -37.68
C GLY A 313 27.51 -10.84 -36.25
N TRP A 314 26.85 -10.15 -35.32
CA TRP A 314 27.16 -10.21 -33.89
C TRP A 314 26.17 -11.11 -33.16
N ASP A 315 26.71 -12.12 -32.47
CA ASP A 315 25.94 -13.17 -31.78
C ASP A 315 25.82 -12.92 -30.26
N GLY A 316 26.17 -11.72 -29.79
CA GLY A 316 26.25 -11.38 -28.35
C GLY A 316 25.01 -10.75 -27.75
N PHE A 317 23.96 -10.48 -28.54
CA PHE A 317 22.72 -9.90 -28.00
C PHE A 317 21.98 -10.93 -27.14
N GLY A 318 21.63 -10.57 -25.92
CA GLY A 318 21.02 -11.47 -24.97
C GLY A 318 19.80 -10.92 -24.24
N VAL A 319 18.92 -11.84 -23.85
CA VAL A 319 17.64 -11.56 -23.18
C VAL A 319 17.43 -12.56 -22.05
N VAL A 320 17.02 -12.06 -20.89
CA VAL A 320 16.65 -12.91 -19.76
C VAL A 320 15.17 -13.30 -19.84
N VAL A 321 14.85 -14.57 -19.58
CA VAL A 321 13.48 -15.09 -19.50
C VAL A 321 13.25 -15.75 -18.14
N GLN A 322 12.15 -15.38 -17.48
CA GLN A 322 11.84 -15.82 -16.11
C GLN A 322 10.84 -17.00 -16.13
N ALA A 323 11.30 -18.18 -15.74
CA ALA A 323 10.51 -19.41 -15.73
C ALA A 323 9.38 -19.43 -14.69
N TYR A 324 9.43 -18.61 -13.64
CA TYR A 324 8.34 -18.49 -12.66
C TYR A 324 7.07 -17.83 -13.24
N GLY A 325 7.16 -17.21 -14.43
CA GLY A 325 6.09 -16.52 -15.10
C GLY A 325 5.38 -17.47 -16.07
N LYS A 326 4.05 -17.35 -16.16
CA LYS A 326 3.22 -18.25 -16.99
C LYS A 326 3.44 -18.07 -18.50
N ARG A 327 4.11 -16.99 -18.88
CA ARG A 327 4.38 -16.59 -20.27
C ARG A 327 5.74 -17.05 -20.81
N SER A 328 6.57 -17.69 -19.97
CA SER A 328 7.97 -18.02 -20.23
C SER A 328 8.18 -18.80 -21.53
N ALA A 329 7.42 -19.88 -21.75
CA ALA A 329 7.56 -20.73 -22.93
C ALA A 329 7.25 -19.97 -24.24
N PHE A 330 6.24 -19.09 -24.23
CA PHE A 330 5.85 -18.28 -25.39
C PHE A 330 6.84 -17.13 -25.65
N ALA A 331 7.45 -16.58 -24.61
CA ALA A 331 8.56 -15.62 -24.77
C ALA A 331 9.75 -16.26 -25.50
N LEU A 332 10.04 -17.54 -25.23
CA LEU A 332 11.07 -18.29 -25.97
C LEU A 332 10.69 -18.52 -27.44
N ASP A 333 9.43 -18.87 -27.72
CA ASP A 333 8.93 -18.99 -29.11
C ASP A 333 9.06 -17.67 -29.87
N TRP A 334 8.69 -16.56 -29.22
CA TRP A 334 8.80 -15.24 -29.82
C TRP A 334 10.26 -14.85 -30.09
N LEU A 335 11.17 -15.08 -29.14
CA LEU A 335 12.61 -14.81 -29.33
C LEU A 335 13.22 -15.66 -30.45
N TYR A 336 12.83 -16.93 -30.56
CA TYR A 336 13.28 -17.81 -31.64
C TYR A 336 12.80 -17.30 -33.01
N GLY A 337 11.50 -17.01 -33.15
CA GLY A 337 10.95 -16.45 -34.39
C GLY A 337 11.55 -15.08 -34.74
N LEU A 338 11.95 -14.29 -33.74
CA LEU A 338 12.60 -12.99 -33.93
C LEU A 338 14.03 -13.17 -34.45
N ALA A 339 14.76 -14.15 -33.91
CA ALA A 339 16.07 -14.53 -34.40
C ALA A 339 16.01 -15.03 -35.86
N GLU A 340 14.98 -15.78 -36.24
CA GLU A 340 14.74 -16.19 -37.63
C GLU A 340 14.43 -14.97 -38.53
N LYS A 341 13.51 -14.10 -38.13
CA LYS A 341 13.09 -12.91 -38.91
C LYS A 341 14.26 -11.99 -39.27
N TYR A 342 15.17 -11.75 -38.34
CA TYR A 342 16.30 -10.82 -38.53
C TYR A 342 17.63 -11.52 -38.83
N ASP A 343 17.62 -12.84 -39.01
CA ASP A 343 18.79 -13.70 -39.21
C ASP A 343 19.89 -13.51 -38.15
N ARG A 344 19.50 -13.58 -36.87
CA ARG A 344 20.39 -13.38 -35.72
C ARG A 344 20.59 -14.66 -34.92
N ARG A 345 21.58 -14.62 -34.03
CA ARG A 345 21.69 -15.54 -32.90
C ARG A 345 21.56 -14.78 -31.59
N PHE A 346 20.82 -15.34 -30.63
CA PHE A 346 20.60 -14.71 -29.33
C PHE A 346 21.20 -15.53 -28.19
N MET A 347 21.76 -14.87 -27.20
CA MET A 347 22.09 -15.47 -25.91
C MET A 347 20.85 -15.40 -25.00
N VAL A 348 20.22 -16.53 -24.67
CA VAL A 348 19.00 -16.50 -23.84
C VAL A 348 19.31 -17.04 -22.46
N ARG A 349 19.22 -16.16 -21.46
CA ARG A 349 19.40 -16.52 -20.05
C ARG A 349 18.08 -16.95 -19.45
N LEU A 350 17.94 -18.24 -19.15
CA LEU A 350 16.80 -18.77 -18.42
C LEU A 350 17.07 -18.69 -16.91
N VAL A 351 16.26 -17.91 -16.20
CA VAL A 351 16.25 -17.81 -14.73
C VAL A 351 14.92 -18.36 -14.20
N LYS A 352 14.79 -18.54 -12.88
CA LYS A 352 13.45 -18.72 -12.27
C LYS A 352 12.70 -17.39 -12.21
N GLY A 353 13.16 -16.46 -11.38
CA GLY A 353 12.57 -15.12 -11.23
C GLY A 353 12.91 -14.52 -9.86
N ALA A 354 12.90 -13.19 -9.76
CA ALA A 354 13.41 -12.47 -8.59
C ALA A 354 12.39 -11.53 -7.92
N TYR A 355 11.16 -11.46 -8.42
CA TYR A 355 10.14 -10.49 -8.01
C TYR A 355 8.86 -11.15 -7.45
N TRP A 356 8.94 -12.42 -7.07
CA TRP A 356 7.75 -13.27 -6.88
C TRP A 356 6.75 -12.71 -5.85
N ASP A 357 7.21 -12.28 -4.69
CA ASP A 357 6.37 -11.72 -3.64
C ASP A 357 5.75 -10.37 -4.03
N ALA A 358 6.50 -9.52 -4.73
CA ALA A 358 6.02 -8.27 -5.29
C ALA A 358 4.90 -8.52 -6.32
N GLU A 359 5.02 -9.55 -7.17
CA GLU A 359 3.98 -9.93 -8.12
C GLU A 359 2.71 -10.44 -7.42
N ILE A 360 2.84 -11.22 -6.33
CA ILE A 360 1.71 -11.66 -5.52
C ILE A 360 0.99 -10.45 -4.89
N LYS A 361 1.74 -9.55 -4.23
CA LYS A 361 1.20 -8.35 -3.60
C LYS A 361 0.53 -7.45 -4.63
N ARG A 362 1.18 -7.17 -5.77
CA ARG A 362 0.67 -6.34 -6.86
C ARG A 362 -0.66 -6.86 -7.38
N ALA A 363 -0.75 -8.16 -7.70
CA ALA A 363 -1.99 -8.75 -8.21
C ALA A 363 -3.15 -8.68 -7.20
N GLN A 364 -2.86 -8.86 -5.90
CA GLN A 364 -3.85 -8.70 -4.83
C GLN A 364 -4.32 -7.25 -4.66
N VAL A 365 -3.38 -6.30 -4.60
CA VAL A 365 -3.66 -4.86 -4.49
C VAL A 365 -4.51 -4.40 -5.68
N MET A 366 -4.18 -4.85 -6.88
CA MET A 366 -4.89 -4.47 -8.10
C MET A 366 -6.23 -5.20 -8.28
N GLY A 367 -6.53 -6.26 -7.51
CA GLY A 367 -7.78 -7.02 -7.64
C GLY A 367 -7.87 -7.84 -8.93
N LEU A 368 -6.73 -8.35 -9.43
CA LEU A 368 -6.66 -9.06 -10.70
C LEU A 368 -7.35 -10.44 -10.67
N SER A 369 -7.64 -11.01 -11.83
CA SER A 369 -8.29 -12.33 -11.95
C SER A 369 -7.38 -13.51 -11.58
N GLY A 370 -6.10 -13.28 -11.34
CA GLY A 370 -5.12 -14.30 -11.00
C GLY A 370 -3.73 -13.69 -10.78
N PHE A 371 -2.71 -14.54 -10.73
CA PHE A 371 -1.32 -14.14 -10.58
C PHE A 371 -0.56 -14.27 -11.92
N PRO A 372 0.40 -13.37 -12.23
CA PRO A 372 1.24 -13.51 -13.41
C PRO A 372 2.35 -14.55 -13.27
N VAL A 373 2.56 -15.02 -12.05
CA VAL A 373 3.55 -16.01 -11.66
C VAL A 373 2.89 -17.27 -11.09
N PHE A 374 3.63 -18.38 -11.06
CA PHE A 374 3.24 -19.59 -10.35
C PHE A 374 3.24 -19.35 -8.84
N THR A 375 2.30 -19.97 -8.11
CA THR A 375 2.12 -19.74 -6.66
C THR A 375 2.87 -20.75 -5.80
N ARG A 376 3.42 -21.81 -6.41
CA ARG A 376 4.33 -22.77 -5.77
C ARG A 376 5.67 -22.84 -6.49
N LYS A 377 6.76 -23.03 -5.75
CA LYS A 377 8.10 -23.19 -6.32
C LYS A 377 8.20 -24.44 -7.20
N ALA A 378 7.57 -25.56 -6.82
CA ALA A 378 7.56 -26.77 -7.65
C ALA A 378 7.02 -26.52 -9.07
N CYS A 379 6.01 -25.65 -9.22
CA CYS A 379 5.47 -25.27 -10.53
C CYS A 379 6.48 -24.43 -11.34
N SER A 380 7.21 -23.52 -10.67
CA SER A 380 8.32 -22.79 -11.30
C SER A 380 9.46 -23.71 -11.74
N ASP A 381 9.73 -24.79 -10.99
CA ASP A 381 10.74 -25.80 -11.37
C ASP A 381 10.30 -26.61 -12.60
N VAL A 382 9.03 -27.00 -12.69
CA VAL A 382 8.47 -27.65 -13.88
C VAL A 382 8.55 -26.73 -15.09
N SER A 383 8.19 -25.46 -14.92
CA SER A 383 8.31 -24.46 -15.99
C SER A 383 9.76 -24.27 -16.45
N PHE A 384 10.72 -24.21 -15.51
CA PHE A 384 12.15 -24.13 -15.84
C PHE A 384 12.60 -25.36 -16.63
N LEU A 385 12.20 -26.56 -16.20
CA LEU A 385 12.52 -27.81 -16.90
C LEU A 385 11.94 -27.83 -18.33
N SER A 386 10.68 -27.45 -18.50
CA SER A 386 10.01 -27.37 -19.81
C SER A 386 10.69 -26.34 -20.73
N CYS A 387 10.98 -25.15 -20.22
CA CYS A 387 11.69 -24.10 -20.95
C CYS A 387 13.13 -24.52 -21.32
N ALA A 388 13.81 -25.25 -20.44
CA ALA A 388 15.15 -25.75 -20.71
C ALA A 388 15.15 -26.80 -21.82
N THR A 389 14.20 -27.74 -21.81
CA THR A 389 14.01 -28.69 -22.92
C THR A 389 13.78 -27.96 -24.23
N LYS A 390 12.97 -26.90 -24.22
CA LYS A 390 12.66 -26.08 -25.40
C LYS A 390 13.91 -25.37 -25.94
N LEU A 391 14.66 -24.68 -25.09
CA LEU A 391 15.91 -24.00 -25.45
C LEU A 391 16.95 -24.93 -26.05
N LEU A 392 17.09 -26.16 -25.52
CA LEU A 392 18.01 -27.16 -26.07
C LEU A 392 17.62 -27.64 -27.48
N ASN A 393 16.37 -27.44 -27.90
CA ASN A 393 15.93 -27.70 -29.28
C ASN A 393 16.06 -26.49 -30.21
N MET A 394 16.51 -25.34 -29.71
CA MET A 394 16.57 -24.05 -30.44
C MET A 394 18.02 -23.61 -30.69
N THR A 395 19.00 -24.51 -30.57
CA THR A 395 20.43 -24.18 -30.51
C THR A 395 21.07 -23.77 -31.84
N ASP A 396 20.32 -23.90 -32.93
CA ASP A 396 20.65 -23.35 -34.24
C ASP A 396 20.62 -21.82 -34.27
N ARG A 397 19.71 -21.20 -33.47
CA ARG A 397 19.53 -19.74 -33.36
C ARG A 397 19.81 -19.19 -31.96
N ILE A 398 19.67 -20.01 -30.92
CA ILE A 398 19.77 -19.56 -29.54
C ILE A 398 20.99 -20.21 -28.89
N TYR A 399 21.78 -19.42 -28.17
CA TYR A 399 22.77 -19.90 -27.23
C TYR A 399 22.16 -19.91 -25.82
N PRO A 400 21.77 -21.09 -25.28
CA PRO A 400 21.10 -21.15 -23.99
C PRO A 400 22.08 -20.92 -22.83
N GLN A 401 21.66 -20.09 -21.87
CA GLN A 401 22.40 -19.81 -20.65
C GLN A 401 21.52 -20.15 -19.44
N PHE A 402 21.82 -21.26 -18.77
CA PHE A 402 20.99 -21.77 -17.67
C PHE A 402 21.45 -21.22 -16.33
N ALA A 403 20.79 -20.17 -15.85
CA ALA A 403 21.11 -19.51 -14.58
C ALA A 403 20.36 -20.18 -13.43
N THR A 404 21.05 -21.02 -12.66
CA THR A 404 20.45 -21.75 -11.55
C THR A 404 21.49 -22.21 -10.54
N HIS A 405 21.09 -22.24 -9.26
CA HIS A 405 21.86 -22.86 -8.19
C HIS A 405 21.27 -24.19 -7.74
N ASN A 406 20.20 -24.67 -8.37
CA ASN A 406 19.52 -25.91 -7.96
C ASN A 406 20.14 -27.14 -8.65
N ALA A 407 20.64 -28.11 -7.87
CA ALA A 407 21.29 -29.30 -8.44
C ALA A 407 20.37 -30.14 -9.34
N HIS A 408 19.07 -30.25 -9.03
CA HIS A 408 18.13 -30.94 -9.91
C HIS A 408 18.03 -30.24 -11.26
N SER A 409 17.87 -28.90 -11.28
CA SER A 409 17.84 -28.13 -12.52
C SER A 409 19.13 -28.26 -13.33
N VAL A 410 20.30 -28.28 -12.67
CA VAL A 410 21.60 -28.48 -13.33
C VAL A 410 21.69 -29.88 -13.95
N SER A 411 21.39 -30.92 -13.17
CA SER A 411 21.41 -32.30 -13.66
C SER A 411 20.41 -32.53 -14.79
N ALA A 412 19.26 -31.87 -14.74
CA ALA A 412 18.27 -31.92 -15.81
C ALA A 412 18.83 -31.39 -17.12
N VAL A 413 19.44 -30.21 -17.12
CA VAL A 413 20.04 -29.61 -18.31
C VAL A 413 21.17 -30.50 -18.85
N LEU A 414 22.07 -30.98 -17.97
CA LEU A 414 23.18 -31.85 -18.38
C LEU A 414 22.67 -33.13 -19.07
N GLU A 415 21.64 -33.77 -18.52
CA GLU A 415 21.11 -34.99 -19.11
C GLU A 415 20.38 -34.74 -20.42
N LEU A 416 19.55 -33.69 -20.48
CA LEU A 416 18.82 -33.34 -21.69
C LEU A 416 19.75 -32.92 -22.83
N ALA A 417 20.82 -32.20 -22.51
CA ALA A 417 21.81 -31.82 -23.50
C ALA A 417 22.55 -33.06 -24.02
N LYS A 418 22.95 -33.97 -23.12
CA LYS A 418 23.58 -35.24 -23.49
C LYS A 418 22.66 -36.11 -24.37
N SER A 419 21.39 -36.26 -24.01
CA SER A 419 20.45 -37.08 -24.77
C SER A 419 20.16 -36.52 -26.16
N LYS A 420 20.26 -35.19 -26.33
CA LYS A 420 20.08 -34.49 -27.60
C LYS A 420 21.37 -34.27 -28.39
N GLY A 421 22.53 -34.63 -27.86
CA GLY A 421 23.82 -34.39 -28.50
C GLY A 421 24.17 -32.89 -28.62
N VAL A 422 23.71 -32.06 -27.68
CA VAL A 422 23.94 -30.62 -27.65
C VAL A 422 25.11 -30.32 -26.72
N ASP A 423 26.11 -29.60 -27.23
CA ASP A 423 27.29 -29.15 -26.47
C ASP A 423 27.44 -27.63 -26.42
N ASN A 424 26.57 -26.89 -27.13
CA ASN A 424 26.63 -25.45 -27.27
C ASN A 424 25.67 -24.71 -26.32
N TYR A 425 25.99 -24.70 -25.03
CA TYR A 425 25.27 -23.97 -23.98
C TYR A 425 26.22 -23.62 -22.81
N GLU A 426 25.78 -22.80 -21.86
CA GLU A 426 26.49 -22.57 -20.60
C GLU A 426 25.55 -22.63 -19.40
N PHE A 427 26.13 -22.84 -18.23
CA PHE A 427 25.48 -22.50 -16.97
C PHE A 427 25.81 -21.07 -16.54
N GLN A 428 24.99 -20.51 -15.66
CA GLN A 428 25.34 -19.28 -14.97
C GLN A 428 25.05 -19.40 -13.47
N ARG A 429 25.83 -18.64 -12.69
CA ARG A 429 25.64 -18.48 -11.25
C ARG A 429 25.89 -17.05 -10.83
N LEU A 430 25.39 -16.69 -9.67
CA LEU A 430 25.75 -15.44 -9.01
C LEU A 430 27.15 -15.50 -8.38
N HIS A 431 27.83 -14.35 -8.33
CA HIS A 431 28.97 -14.15 -7.45
C HIS A 431 28.61 -14.37 -5.98
N GLY A 432 29.51 -14.95 -5.20
CA GLY A 432 29.27 -15.27 -3.79
C GLY A 432 28.29 -16.43 -3.51
N MET A 433 27.65 -17.03 -4.53
CA MET A 433 26.65 -18.09 -4.35
C MET A 433 26.78 -19.25 -5.35
N GLY A 434 26.55 -20.47 -4.87
CA GLY A 434 26.58 -21.70 -5.68
C GLY A 434 27.95 -22.07 -6.24
N GLU A 435 29.03 -21.53 -5.66
CA GLU A 435 30.39 -21.80 -6.09
C GLU A 435 30.75 -23.29 -5.96
N SER A 436 30.43 -23.90 -4.82
CA SER A 436 30.68 -25.32 -4.55
C SER A 436 30.00 -26.24 -5.58
N LEU A 437 28.77 -25.90 -5.98
CA LEU A 437 28.01 -26.65 -6.98
C LEU A 437 28.66 -26.55 -8.36
N HIS A 438 28.89 -25.33 -8.84
CA HIS A 438 29.37 -25.11 -10.21
C HIS A 438 30.84 -25.48 -10.40
N ASN A 439 31.66 -25.42 -9.35
CA ASN A 439 33.03 -25.98 -9.39
C ASN A 439 33.00 -27.49 -9.67
N GLU A 440 32.10 -28.23 -9.03
CA GLU A 440 31.94 -29.67 -9.26
C GLU A 440 31.38 -29.95 -10.67
N VAL A 441 30.41 -29.16 -11.14
CA VAL A 441 29.84 -29.28 -12.49
C VAL A 441 30.89 -29.02 -13.56
N LEU A 442 31.65 -27.92 -13.44
CA LEU A 442 32.71 -27.57 -14.38
C LEU A 442 33.78 -28.67 -14.43
N LYS A 443 34.17 -29.20 -13.28
CA LYS A 443 35.16 -30.28 -13.17
C LYS A 443 34.69 -31.60 -13.80
N THR A 444 33.41 -31.95 -13.63
CA THR A 444 32.88 -33.27 -14.05
C THR A 444 32.34 -33.28 -15.48
N SER A 445 31.74 -32.18 -15.94
CA SER A 445 31.11 -32.08 -17.25
C SER A 445 31.91 -31.28 -18.28
N GLY A 446 32.80 -30.39 -17.84
CA GLY A 446 33.50 -29.45 -18.71
C GLY A 446 32.62 -28.33 -19.29
N VAL A 447 31.34 -28.26 -18.91
CA VAL A 447 30.41 -27.23 -19.39
C VAL A 447 30.79 -25.86 -18.80
N PRO A 448 30.91 -24.80 -19.61
CA PRO A 448 31.25 -23.47 -19.13
C PRO A 448 30.23 -22.93 -18.12
N CYS A 449 30.72 -22.12 -17.18
CA CYS A 449 29.88 -21.40 -16.23
C CYS A 449 30.25 -19.92 -16.23
N ARG A 450 29.25 -19.05 -16.41
CA ARG A 450 29.40 -17.60 -16.32
C ARG A 450 28.96 -17.09 -14.96
N ILE A 451 29.78 -16.25 -14.34
CA ILE A 451 29.49 -15.61 -13.06
C ILE A 451 28.82 -14.26 -13.33
N TYR A 452 27.58 -14.12 -12.90
CA TYR A 452 26.88 -12.86 -12.82
C TYR A 452 27.41 -12.08 -11.59
N ALA A 453 28.12 -10.99 -11.83
CA ALA A 453 28.92 -10.29 -10.82
C ALA A 453 28.42 -8.86 -10.59
N PRO A 454 27.89 -8.54 -9.40
CA PRO A 454 27.48 -7.19 -9.06
C PRO A 454 28.70 -6.27 -8.90
N VAL A 455 28.59 -5.06 -9.45
CA VAL A 455 29.65 -4.04 -9.47
C VAL A 455 29.03 -2.68 -9.14
N GLY A 456 29.60 -1.99 -8.16
CA GLY A 456 29.16 -0.66 -7.79
C GLY A 456 29.47 -0.31 -6.34
N PRO A 457 29.27 0.95 -5.94
CA PRO A 457 29.58 1.38 -4.58
C PRO A 457 28.63 0.71 -3.58
N HIS A 458 29.11 0.43 -2.37
CA HIS A 458 28.33 -0.27 -1.34
C HIS A 458 26.99 0.42 -0.98
N LYS A 459 26.87 1.74 -1.19
CA LYS A 459 25.61 2.46 -0.96
C LYS A 459 24.48 2.02 -1.91
N ASP A 460 24.82 1.58 -3.13
CA ASP A 460 23.88 1.18 -4.18
C ASP A 460 23.56 -0.33 -4.11
N LEU A 461 24.46 -1.12 -3.50
CA LEU A 461 24.30 -2.57 -3.29
C LEU A 461 23.08 -2.93 -2.42
N LEU A 462 22.73 -2.10 -1.45
CA LEU A 462 21.94 -2.55 -0.30
C LEU A 462 20.45 -2.78 -0.61
N ALA A 463 19.85 -1.96 -1.49
CA ALA A 463 18.47 -2.19 -1.95
C ALA A 463 18.36 -3.51 -2.73
N TYR A 464 19.39 -3.81 -3.52
CA TYR A 464 19.53 -5.07 -4.25
C TYR A 464 19.87 -6.26 -3.33
N LEU A 465 20.59 -6.03 -2.23
CA LEU A 465 21.10 -7.07 -1.34
C LEU A 465 19.98 -7.85 -0.64
N VAL A 466 18.93 -7.18 -0.14
CA VAL A 466 17.82 -7.85 0.56
C VAL A 466 17.09 -8.80 -0.40
N ARG A 467 16.72 -8.33 -1.59
CA ARG A 467 16.09 -9.16 -2.62
C ARG A 467 17.00 -10.34 -3.00
N ARG A 468 18.30 -10.09 -3.13
CA ARG A 468 19.27 -11.15 -3.50
C ARG A 468 19.42 -12.23 -2.44
N LEU A 469 19.29 -11.81 -1.19
CA LEU A 469 19.33 -12.69 -0.04
C LEU A 469 18.04 -13.49 0.11
N LEU A 470 16.87 -12.91 -0.16
CA LEU A 470 15.60 -13.63 -0.18
C LEU A 470 15.59 -14.74 -1.26
N GLU A 471 16.13 -14.45 -2.44
CA GLU A 471 16.25 -15.41 -3.55
C GLU A 471 16.94 -16.72 -3.13
N ASN A 472 17.93 -16.64 -2.24
CA ASN A 472 18.78 -17.77 -1.88
C ASN A 472 18.66 -18.22 -0.41
N GLY A 473 18.05 -17.41 0.45
CA GLY A 473 17.94 -17.63 1.89
C GLY A 473 16.59 -18.18 2.36
N ALA A 474 15.59 -18.27 1.49
CA ALA A 474 14.33 -18.95 1.80
C ALA A 474 14.56 -20.44 2.16
N ASN A 475 13.74 -21.01 3.04
CA ASN A 475 13.87 -22.43 3.44
C ASN A 475 13.70 -23.40 2.25
N SER A 476 12.95 -22.98 1.23
CA SER A 476 12.77 -23.71 -0.03
C SER A 476 13.93 -23.52 -1.04
N SER A 477 14.88 -22.63 -0.76
CA SER A 477 16.07 -22.43 -1.60
C SER A 477 17.02 -23.61 -1.47
N PHE A 478 17.53 -24.08 -2.62
CA PHE A 478 18.54 -25.12 -2.66
C PHE A 478 19.81 -24.78 -1.88
N VAL A 479 20.22 -23.50 -1.88
CA VAL A 479 21.44 -23.04 -1.18
C VAL A 479 21.32 -23.26 0.34
N ASN A 480 20.09 -23.19 0.87
CA ASN A 480 19.82 -23.50 2.28
C ASN A 480 19.72 -25.03 2.50
N GLN A 481 19.04 -25.75 1.61
CA GLN A 481 18.85 -27.21 1.73
C GLN A 481 20.17 -28.00 1.62
N ILE A 482 21.13 -27.54 0.82
CA ILE A 482 22.38 -28.27 0.60
C ILE A 482 23.25 -28.31 1.88
N VAL A 483 23.20 -27.25 2.69
CA VAL A 483 23.95 -27.14 3.95
C VAL A 483 23.23 -27.81 5.12
N ASP A 484 21.90 -27.93 5.06
CA ASP A 484 21.10 -28.65 6.05
C ASP A 484 21.23 -30.18 5.89
N LYS A 485 21.95 -30.81 6.82
CA LYS A 485 22.18 -32.27 6.81
C LYS A 485 20.95 -33.10 7.22
N SER A 486 19.88 -32.47 7.71
CA SER A 486 18.62 -33.16 8.00
C SER A 486 17.86 -33.54 6.74
N ILE A 487 18.08 -32.82 5.63
CA ILE A 487 17.48 -33.09 4.33
C ILE A 487 18.39 -34.02 3.53
N THR A 488 17.84 -35.12 3.05
CA THR A 488 18.57 -36.12 2.25
C THR A 488 18.84 -35.60 0.83
N PRO A 489 19.94 -36.04 0.18
CA PRO A 489 20.19 -35.71 -1.22
C PRO A 489 19.02 -36.06 -2.17
N GLU A 490 18.31 -37.15 -1.88
CA GLU A 490 17.15 -37.63 -2.64
C GLU A 490 15.94 -36.69 -2.50
N GLU A 491 15.69 -36.13 -1.32
CA GLU A 491 14.63 -35.12 -1.12
C GLU A 491 14.93 -33.84 -1.90
N ILE A 492 16.19 -33.38 -1.89
CA ILE A 492 16.63 -32.19 -2.65
C ILE A 492 16.52 -32.44 -4.17
N ALA A 493 16.74 -33.68 -4.58
CA ALA A 493 16.72 -34.14 -5.96
C ALA A 493 15.36 -34.69 -6.41
N LYS A 494 14.27 -34.45 -5.66
CA LYS A 494 12.93 -34.95 -6.01
C LYS A 494 12.48 -34.38 -7.36
N ASP A 495 11.87 -35.23 -8.20
CA ASP A 495 11.29 -34.81 -9.49
C ASP A 495 10.15 -33.78 -9.24
N PRO A 496 10.27 -32.54 -9.77
CA PRO A 496 9.22 -31.54 -9.62
C PRO A 496 7.93 -31.92 -10.37
N ILE A 497 8.00 -32.71 -11.45
CA ILE A 497 6.80 -33.16 -12.17
C ILE A 497 6.00 -34.16 -11.33
N ASP A 498 6.65 -35.12 -10.66
CA ASP A 498 5.96 -36.04 -9.74
C ASP A 498 5.37 -35.27 -8.56
N SER A 499 6.12 -34.31 -8.00
CA SER A 499 5.63 -33.44 -6.91
C SER A 499 4.35 -32.68 -7.30
N VAL A 500 4.29 -32.12 -8.51
CA VAL A 500 3.09 -31.42 -9.02
C VAL A 500 1.96 -32.40 -9.34
N LYS A 501 2.25 -33.55 -9.95
CA LYS A 501 1.23 -34.57 -10.27
C LYS A 501 0.55 -35.13 -9.02
N GLU A 502 1.30 -35.29 -7.93
CA GLU A 502 0.78 -35.69 -6.60
C GLU A 502 -0.27 -34.69 -6.08
N MET A 503 -0.18 -33.40 -6.46
CA MET A 503 -1.14 -32.36 -6.05
C MET A 503 -2.45 -32.38 -6.86
N GLY A 504 -2.50 -33.10 -7.99
CA GLY A 504 -3.67 -33.17 -8.87
C GLY A 504 -4.08 -31.80 -9.41
N SER A 505 -5.37 -31.47 -9.35
CA SER A 505 -5.88 -30.15 -9.78
C SER A 505 -5.64 -29.03 -8.77
N ASN A 506 -5.16 -29.33 -7.56
CA ASN A 506 -4.95 -28.37 -6.47
C ASN A 506 -3.52 -27.81 -6.44
N ILE A 507 -2.95 -27.49 -7.61
CA ILE A 507 -1.53 -27.10 -7.69
C ILE A 507 -1.26 -25.70 -7.15
N SER A 508 -2.24 -24.80 -7.14
CA SER A 508 -2.03 -23.45 -6.58
C SER A 508 -1.83 -23.51 -5.06
N SER A 509 -1.03 -22.59 -4.53
CA SER A 509 -0.78 -22.51 -3.10
C SER A 509 -2.06 -22.14 -2.34
N LYS A 510 -2.33 -22.84 -1.24
CA LYS A 510 -3.45 -22.53 -0.33
C LYS A 510 -3.10 -21.43 0.67
N ALA A 511 -1.82 -21.17 0.89
CA ALA A 511 -1.36 -20.10 1.79
C ALA A 511 -1.46 -18.72 1.13
N ILE A 512 -1.49 -18.66 -0.20
CA ILE A 512 -1.63 -17.43 -0.95
C ILE A 512 -3.09 -17.22 -1.29
N VAL A 513 -3.68 -16.19 -0.68
CA VAL A 513 -5.08 -15.84 -0.94
C VAL A 513 -5.20 -15.27 -2.34
N HIS A 514 -6.10 -15.85 -3.15
CA HIS A 514 -6.41 -15.36 -4.48
C HIS A 514 -6.94 -13.91 -4.41
N PRO A 515 -6.59 -12.99 -5.34
CA PRO A 515 -6.99 -11.57 -5.24
C PRO A 515 -8.50 -11.36 -5.08
N PHE A 516 -9.31 -12.16 -5.80
CA PHE A 516 -10.77 -12.14 -5.68
C PHE A 516 -11.30 -12.56 -4.30
N LYS A 517 -10.56 -13.39 -3.56
CA LYS A 517 -10.93 -13.93 -2.24
C LYS A 517 -10.21 -13.24 -1.07
N LEU A 518 -9.61 -12.07 -1.30
CA LEU A 518 -8.74 -11.40 -0.33
C LEU A 518 -9.38 -11.17 1.04
N PHE A 519 -10.71 -11.04 1.07
CA PHE A 519 -11.50 -10.77 2.28
C PHE A 519 -12.28 -12.01 2.78
N GLY A 520 -11.84 -13.21 2.37
CA GLY A 520 -12.44 -14.49 2.75
C GLY A 520 -13.71 -14.83 1.99
N GLU A 521 -14.46 -15.81 2.49
CA GLU A 521 -15.68 -16.31 1.84
C GLU A 521 -16.89 -15.39 2.06
N GLN A 522 -16.81 -14.44 3.00
CA GLN A 522 -17.94 -13.55 3.33
C GLN A 522 -18.14 -12.45 2.27
N ARG A 523 -17.09 -12.00 1.59
CA ARG A 523 -17.21 -11.07 0.46
C ARG A 523 -16.13 -11.31 -0.58
N ARG A 524 -16.50 -11.13 -1.85
CA ARG A 524 -15.52 -10.97 -2.92
C ARG A 524 -14.83 -9.61 -2.84
N ASN A 525 -13.59 -9.55 -3.33
CA ASN A 525 -12.92 -8.30 -3.64
C ASN A 525 -13.51 -7.68 -4.92
N SER A 526 -13.39 -6.37 -5.06
CA SER A 526 -13.71 -5.64 -6.29
C SER A 526 -12.80 -6.07 -7.45
N LYS A 527 -13.35 -6.10 -8.67
CA LYS A 527 -12.61 -6.41 -9.90
C LYS A 527 -11.61 -5.29 -10.22
N GLY A 528 -10.38 -5.70 -10.51
CA GLY A 528 -9.31 -4.87 -11.06
C GLY A 528 -9.31 -4.74 -12.58
N TRP A 529 -8.73 -3.66 -13.06
CA TRP A 529 -8.27 -3.52 -14.45
C TRP A 529 -6.78 -3.15 -14.45
N ASP A 530 -5.95 -3.97 -15.08
CA ASP A 530 -4.51 -3.73 -15.14
C ASP A 530 -4.18 -2.68 -16.22
N ILE A 531 -3.97 -1.44 -15.79
CA ILE A 531 -3.64 -0.32 -16.68
C ILE A 531 -2.19 -0.39 -17.23
N THR A 532 -1.43 -1.40 -16.85
CA THR A 532 -0.10 -1.68 -17.42
C THR A 532 -0.14 -2.77 -18.49
N ASP A 533 -1.26 -3.49 -18.61
CA ASP A 533 -1.45 -4.53 -19.62
C ASP A 533 -2.01 -3.92 -20.92
N PRO A 534 -1.30 -4.06 -22.06
CA PRO A 534 -1.77 -3.54 -23.34
C PRO A 534 -3.14 -4.06 -23.77
N VAL A 535 -3.49 -5.30 -23.43
CA VAL A 535 -4.79 -5.88 -23.81
C VAL A 535 -5.90 -5.21 -23.02
N THR A 536 -5.78 -5.18 -21.70
CA THR A 536 -6.74 -4.52 -20.82
C THR A 536 -6.90 -3.03 -21.16
N VAL A 537 -5.81 -2.31 -21.44
CA VAL A 537 -5.88 -0.89 -21.84
C VAL A 537 -6.62 -0.71 -23.17
N ALA A 538 -6.39 -1.58 -24.15
CA ALA A 538 -7.12 -1.54 -25.42
C ALA A 538 -8.63 -1.76 -25.22
N GLU A 539 -9.01 -2.75 -24.42
CA GLU A 539 -10.41 -3.03 -24.06
C GLU A 539 -11.08 -1.84 -23.36
N ILE A 540 -10.37 -1.21 -22.41
CA ILE A 540 -10.87 -0.02 -21.72
C ILE A 540 -11.06 1.15 -22.69
N ASN A 541 -10.09 1.37 -23.59
CA ASN A 541 -10.16 2.46 -24.56
C ASN A 541 -11.34 2.26 -25.52
N GLU A 542 -11.50 1.06 -26.07
CA GLU A 542 -12.66 0.72 -26.90
C GLU A 542 -13.99 0.95 -26.15
N GLY A 543 -14.07 0.49 -24.89
CA GLY A 543 -15.26 0.65 -24.07
C GLY A 543 -15.61 2.10 -23.74
N ARG A 544 -14.62 2.94 -23.42
CA ARG A 544 -14.85 4.36 -23.08
C ARG A 544 -15.03 5.23 -24.31
N ASP A 545 -14.49 4.86 -25.47
CA ASP A 545 -14.49 5.69 -26.68
C ASP A 545 -15.92 5.96 -27.17
N ALA A 546 -16.85 5.03 -26.92
CA ALA A 546 -18.28 5.22 -27.13
C ALA A 546 -18.86 6.43 -26.37
N TYR A 547 -18.18 6.87 -25.30
CA TYR A 547 -18.59 7.96 -24.41
C TYR A 547 -17.70 9.20 -24.53
N ARG A 548 -16.75 9.22 -25.47
CA ARG A 548 -15.81 10.34 -25.63
C ARG A 548 -16.52 11.67 -25.94
N ASP A 549 -17.48 11.65 -26.85
CA ASP A 549 -18.27 12.83 -27.25
C ASP A 549 -19.71 12.78 -26.72
N HIS A 550 -20.03 11.78 -25.87
CA HIS A 550 -21.36 11.62 -25.32
C HIS A 550 -21.74 12.84 -24.44
N ARG A 551 -23.00 13.22 -24.45
CA ARG A 551 -23.52 14.34 -23.65
C ARG A 551 -24.62 13.84 -22.73
N TRP A 552 -24.27 13.60 -21.47
CA TRP A 552 -25.24 13.12 -20.48
C TRP A 552 -26.25 14.21 -20.15
N LYS A 553 -27.44 13.77 -19.74
CA LYS A 553 -28.49 14.63 -19.21
C LYS A 553 -28.97 14.04 -17.90
N GLY A 554 -29.17 14.86 -16.90
CA GLY A 554 -29.70 14.43 -15.62
C GLY A 554 -30.46 15.53 -14.90
N GLY A 555 -30.98 15.22 -13.73
CA GLY A 555 -31.70 16.16 -12.89
C GLY A 555 -32.17 15.50 -11.59
N PRO A 556 -33.17 16.08 -10.90
CA PRO A 556 -33.77 15.45 -9.73
C PRO A 556 -34.37 14.10 -10.09
N ILE A 557 -34.06 13.06 -9.29
CA ILE A 557 -34.68 11.73 -9.36
C ILE A 557 -35.44 11.55 -8.05
N ILE A 558 -36.74 11.83 -8.07
CA ILE A 558 -37.58 11.86 -6.87
C ILE A 558 -38.86 11.05 -7.12
N ALA A 559 -39.43 10.49 -6.05
CA ALA A 559 -40.69 9.78 -6.09
C ALA A 559 -41.86 10.78 -6.05
N GLY A 560 -42.09 11.47 -7.16
CA GLY A 560 -43.12 12.50 -7.31
C GLY A 560 -42.95 13.33 -8.59
N GLU A 561 -43.76 14.37 -8.73
CA GLU A 561 -43.60 15.31 -9.85
C GLU A 561 -42.35 16.17 -9.66
N VAL A 562 -41.52 16.25 -10.72
CA VAL A 562 -40.34 17.12 -10.76
C VAL A 562 -40.73 18.46 -11.37
N SER A 563 -40.62 19.52 -10.57
CA SER A 563 -40.73 20.91 -11.04
C SER A 563 -39.45 21.36 -11.72
N GLY A 564 -38.30 21.03 -11.12
CA GLY A 564 -36.98 21.43 -11.59
C GLY A 564 -36.72 22.94 -11.47
N ALA A 565 -35.45 23.31 -11.53
CA ALA A 565 -34.99 24.69 -11.57
C ALA A 565 -34.11 24.92 -12.82
N GLU A 566 -33.06 25.73 -12.69
CA GLU A 566 -32.16 26.02 -13.80
C GLU A 566 -31.44 24.76 -14.32
N VAL A 567 -31.22 24.71 -15.64
CA VAL A 567 -30.39 23.67 -16.27
C VAL A 567 -28.97 24.20 -16.37
N GLN A 568 -28.05 23.55 -15.66
CA GLN A 568 -26.63 23.88 -15.67
C GLN A 568 -25.88 23.02 -16.68
N MET A 569 -24.93 23.63 -17.38
CA MET A 569 -24.01 22.94 -18.28
C MET A 569 -22.81 22.43 -17.48
N VAL A 570 -22.50 21.14 -17.62
CA VAL A 570 -21.34 20.51 -17.00
C VAL A 570 -20.22 20.46 -18.04
N ARG A 571 -19.06 21.03 -17.70
CA ARG A 571 -17.88 21.14 -18.56
C ARG A 571 -16.73 20.32 -18.00
N ASN A 572 -15.90 19.81 -18.89
CA ASN A 572 -14.72 19.06 -18.50
C ASN A 572 -13.68 20.01 -17.87
N PRO A 573 -13.16 19.73 -16.67
CA PRO A 573 -12.18 20.60 -16.03
C PRO A 573 -10.84 20.65 -16.80
N ALA A 574 -10.52 19.65 -17.61
CA ALA A 574 -9.31 19.60 -18.43
C ALA A 574 -9.46 20.37 -19.75
N ASP A 575 -10.68 20.42 -20.30
CA ASP A 575 -10.98 21.11 -21.55
C ASP A 575 -12.33 21.85 -21.44
N PRO A 576 -12.32 23.20 -21.29
CA PRO A 576 -13.53 23.98 -21.15
C PRO A 576 -14.48 23.93 -22.36
N GLU A 577 -14.00 23.48 -23.53
CA GLU A 577 -14.82 23.32 -24.74
C GLU A 577 -15.53 21.96 -24.77
N ASP A 578 -15.06 20.98 -24.02
CA ASP A 578 -15.72 19.68 -23.87
C ASP A 578 -16.94 19.81 -22.92
N THR A 579 -18.13 19.77 -23.52
CA THR A 579 -19.40 19.72 -22.80
C THR A 579 -19.72 18.27 -22.43
N VAL A 580 -19.53 17.94 -21.15
CA VAL A 580 -19.85 16.63 -20.58
C VAL A 580 -21.35 16.38 -20.62
N GLY A 581 -22.16 17.38 -20.25
CA GLY A 581 -23.60 17.18 -20.19
C GLY A 581 -24.37 18.37 -19.61
N HIS A 582 -25.61 18.10 -19.22
CA HIS A 582 -26.49 19.09 -18.60
C HIS A 582 -27.20 18.49 -17.39
N ILE A 583 -27.32 19.26 -16.32
CA ILE A 583 -27.99 18.87 -15.08
C ILE A 583 -29.08 19.89 -14.74
N THR A 584 -30.33 19.44 -14.65
CA THR A 584 -31.40 20.24 -14.08
C THR A 584 -31.22 20.29 -12.56
N GLN A 585 -31.17 21.49 -11.97
CA GLN A 585 -31.10 21.65 -10.52
C GLN A 585 -32.47 21.36 -9.89
N ALA A 586 -32.49 20.87 -8.65
CA ALA A 586 -33.72 20.73 -7.87
C ALA A 586 -34.20 22.08 -7.35
N SER A 587 -35.52 22.28 -7.42
CA SER A 587 -36.22 23.41 -6.81
C SER A 587 -36.54 23.17 -5.34
N GLU A 588 -36.99 24.20 -4.62
CA GLU A 588 -37.49 24.04 -3.24
C GLU A 588 -38.74 23.15 -3.17
N GLU A 589 -39.57 23.17 -4.22
CA GLU A 589 -40.74 22.30 -4.34
C GLU A 589 -40.34 20.83 -4.49
N ASP A 590 -39.30 20.55 -5.29
CA ASP A 590 -38.74 19.21 -5.43
C ASP A 590 -38.20 18.68 -4.09
N VAL A 591 -37.54 19.53 -3.30
CA VAL A 591 -37.05 19.16 -1.96
C VAL A 591 -38.22 18.75 -1.06
N ASN A 592 -39.30 19.54 -1.01
CA ASN A 592 -40.44 19.21 -0.17
C ASN A 592 -41.17 17.93 -0.64
N THR A 593 -41.30 17.75 -1.95
CA THR A 593 -41.86 16.53 -2.57
C THR A 593 -41.03 15.31 -2.18
N ALA A 594 -39.71 15.39 -2.34
CA ALA A 594 -38.80 14.30 -2.04
C ALA A 594 -38.79 13.93 -0.54
N VAL A 595 -38.75 14.93 0.36
CA VAL A 595 -38.83 14.69 1.81
C VAL A 595 -40.14 14.01 2.19
N THR A 596 -41.25 14.43 1.60
CA THR A 596 -42.57 13.84 1.84
C THR A 596 -42.62 12.39 1.36
N ALA A 597 -42.15 12.13 0.14
CA ALA A 597 -42.12 10.78 -0.41
C ALA A 597 -41.18 9.84 0.39
N ALA A 598 -40.04 10.35 0.85
CA ALA A 598 -39.07 9.57 1.63
C ALA A 598 -39.64 9.09 2.98
N GLN A 599 -40.60 9.81 3.58
CA GLN A 599 -41.27 9.35 4.80
C GLN A 599 -42.11 8.08 4.56
N GLU A 600 -42.79 8.00 3.42
CA GLU A 600 -43.54 6.80 3.03
C GLU A 600 -42.60 5.69 2.55
N GLY A 601 -41.59 6.04 1.75
CA GLY A 601 -40.54 5.11 1.32
C GLY A 601 -39.79 4.48 2.50
N PHE A 602 -39.54 5.25 3.57
CA PHE A 602 -38.97 4.73 4.81
C PHE A 602 -39.81 3.60 5.42
N LYS A 603 -41.14 3.76 5.50
CA LYS A 603 -42.04 2.73 6.06
C LYS A 603 -41.96 1.43 5.26
N ALA A 604 -41.97 1.52 3.94
CA ALA A 604 -41.90 0.35 3.06
C ALA A 604 -40.50 -0.30 3.08
N TRP A 605 -39.44 0.52 3.07
CA TRP A 605 -38.06 0.05 2.98
C TRP A 605 -37.53 -0.57 4.29
N SER A 606 -37.81 0.07 5.43
CA SER A 606 -37.46 -0.46 6.76
C SER A 606 -38.14 -1.79 7.06
N ALA A 607 -39.33 -2.03 6.51
CA ALA A 607 -40.06 -3.29 6.64
C ALA A 607 -39.47 -4.46 5.84
N ARG A 608 -38.61 -4.20 4.84
CA ARG A 608 -37.86 -5.27 4.15
C ARG A 608 -36.83 -5.88 5.10
N SER A 609 -36.50 -7.15 4.93
CA SER A 609 -35.44 -7.79 5.71
C SER A 609 -34.06 -7.21 5.40
N ALA A 610 -33.13 -7.30 6.35
CA ALA A 610 -31.75 -6.87 6.13
C ALA A 610 -31.08 -7.65 4.97
N GLU A 611 -31.44 -8.92 4.81
CA GLU A 611 -30.99 -9.79 3.73
C GLU A 611 -31.44 -9.30 2.35
N GLU A 612 -32.71 -8.94 2.18
CA GLU A 612 -33.23 -8.39 0.91
C GLU A 612 -32.57 -7.05 0.56
N ARG A 613 -32.35 -6.18 1.57
CA ARG A 613 -31.63 -4.92 1.36
C ARG A 613 -30.18 -5.16 0.97
N ALA A 614 -29.51 -6.10 1.64
CA ALA A 614 -28.13 -6.48 1.33
C ALA A 614 -27.99 -7.06 -0.08
N GLU A 615 -28.96 -7.83 -0.57
CA GLU A 615 -28.96 -8.35 -1.94
C GLU A 615 -29.05 -7.24 -3.00
N CYS A 616 -29.86 -6.21 -2.74
CA CYS A 616 -29.89 -5.02 -3.60
C CYS A 616 -28.51 -4.35 -3.67
N LEU A 617 -27.82 -4.17 -2.54
CA LEU A 617 -26.47 -3.61 -2.49
C LEU A 617 -25.46 -4.44 -3.29
N ARG A 618 -25.49 -5.77 -3.16
CA ARG A 618 -24.60 -6.65 -3.94
C ARG A 618 -24.86 -6.50 -5.44
N LYS A 619 -26.12 -6.36 -5.86
CA LYS A 619 -26.48 -6.10 -7.24
C LYS A 619 -26.03 -4.72 -7.74
N VAL A 620 -26.01 -3.69 -6.88
CA VAL A 620 -25.37 -2.39 -7.21
C VAL A 620 -23.89 -2.60 -7.53
N ALA A 621 -23.19 -3.40 -6.72
CA ALA A 621 -21.78 -3.71 -6.93
C ALA A 621 -21.54 -4.36 -8.30
N ASP A 622 -22.37 -5.33 -8.68
CA ASP A 622 -22.29 -6.00 -9.99
C ASP A 622 -22.56 -5.01 -11.13
N LEU A 623 -23.59 -4.16 -11.00
CA LEU A 623 -23.94 -3.16 -12.01
C LEU A 623 -22.85 -2.10 -12.22
N TYR A 624 -22.10 -1.71 -11.18
CA TYR A 624 -20.95 -0.82 -11.35
C TYR A 624 -19.81 -1.47 -12.14
N GLU A 625 -19.54 -2.75 -11.91
CA GLU A 625 -18.53 -3.48 -12.71
C GLU A 625 -18.99 -3.70 -14.15
N GLU A 626 -20.28 -3.96 -14.37
CA GLU A 626 -20.89 -4.12 -15.71
C GLU A 626 -20.87 -2.82 -16.53
N ASN A 627 -21.00 -1.66 -15.87
CA ASN A 627 -21.01 -0.34 -16.52
C ASN A 627 -19.68 0.42 -16.37
N ALA A 628 -18.59 -0.26 -16.00
CA ALA A 628 -17.33 0.38 -15.62
C ALA A 628 -16.76 1.34 -16.69
N TYR A 629 -16.89 1.02 -17.98
CA TYR A 629 -16.33 1.86 -19.05
C TYR A 629 -17.04 3.20 -19.21
N GLU A 630 -18.36 3.24 -19.05
CA GLU A 630 -19.13 4.50 -19.00
C GLU A 630 -18.71 5.31 -17.77
N LEU A 631 -18.62 4.64 -16.62
CA LEU A 631 -18.25 5.27 -15.36
C LEU A 631 -16.79 5.80 -15.39
N PHE A 632 -15.85 5.13 -16.06
CA PHE A 632 -14.51 5.66 -16.30
C PHE A 632 -14.55 6.92 -17.16
N ALA A 633 -15.36 6.93 -18.23
CA ALA A 633 -15.50 8.09 -19.10
C ALA A 633 -16.08 9.30 -18.34
N LEU A 634 -17.15 9.08 -17.56
CA LEU A 634 -17.74 10.11 -16.70
C LEU A 634 -16.76 10.60 -15.63
N ALA A 635 -16.10 9.71 -14.88
CA ALA A 635 -15.14 10.11 -13.86
C ALA A 635 -13.97 10.92 -14.45
N THR A 636 -13.53 10.59 -15.66
CA THR A 636 -12.49 11.33 -16.37
C THR A 636 -12.98 12.70 -16.84
N ARG A 637 -14.12 12.75 -17.55
CA ARG A 637 -14.62 13.96 -18.19
C ARG A 637 -15.31 14.93 -17.23
N GLU A 638 -16.05 14.43 -16.24
CA GLU A 638 -16.75 15.28 -15.26
C GLU A 638 -15.82 15.70 -14.12
N ALA A 639 -15.06 14.77 -13.53
CA ALA A 639 -14.27 15.02 -12.33
C ALA A 639 -12.77 15.20 -12.59
N GLY A 640 -12.31 15.07 -13.84
CA GLY A 640 -10.90 15.26 -14.20
C GLY A 640 -9.97 14.14 -13.72
N LYS A 641 -10.49 12.95 -13.42
CA LYS A 641 -9.69 11.84 -12.88
C LYS A 641 -8.89 11.12 -13.94
N SER A 642 -7.64 10.80 -13.64
CA SER A 642 -6.86 9.86 -14.46
C SER A 642 -7.52 8.48 -14.45
N LEU A 643 -7.15 7.63 -15.42
CA LEU A 643 -7.68 6.26 -15.46
C LEU A 643 -7.36 5.47 -14.17
N LEU A 644 -6.15 5.62 -13.62
CA LEU A 644 -5.78 4.97 -12.36
C LEU A 644 -6.75 5.34 -11.23
N ASP A 645 -7.08 6.63 -11.13
CA ASP A 645 -8.00 7.14 -10.11
C ASP A 645 -9.45 6.70 -10.37
N GLY A 646 -9.86 6.61 -11.65
CA GLY A 646 -11.17 6.09 -12.05
C GLY A 646 -11.35 4.61 -11.70
N VAL A 647 -10.34 3.77 -11.96
CA VAL A 647 -10.34 2.35 -11.54
C VAL A 647 -10.45 2.24 -10.02
N ALA A 648 -9.64 3.00 -9.28
CA ALA A 648 -9.67 2.97 -7.82
C ALA A 648 -11.04 3.40 -7.25
N GLU A 649 -11.66 4.41 -7.83
CA GLU A 649 -12.96 4.91 -7.39
C GLU A 649 -14.11 3.91 -7.60
N ILE A 650 -14.19 3.26 -8.77
CA ILE A 650 -15.22 2.24 -9.00
C ILE A 650 -15.02 1.06 -8.04
N ARG A 651 -13.77 0.62 -7.87
CA ARG A 651 -13.44 -0.46 -6.95
C ARG A 651 -13.85 -0.14 -5.52
N GLU A 652 -13.57 1.07 -5.05
CA GLU A 652 -13.96 1.53 -3.71
C GLU A 652 -15.48 1.55 -3.55
N ALA A 653 -16.24 2.00 -4.57
CA ALA A 653 -17.71 1.97 -4.56
C ALA A 653 -18.28 0.54 -4.48
N VAL A 654 -17.70 -0.39 -5.25
CA VAL A 654 -18.03 -1.83 -5.22
C VAL A 654 -17.71 -2.43 -3.85
N ASP A 655 -16.54 -2.11 -3.29
CA ASP A 655 -16.14 -2.61 -1.97
C ASP A 655 -17.05 -2.08 -0.86
N PHE A 656 -17.50 -0.82 -0.90
CA PHE A 656 -18.53 -0.31 0.01
C PHE A 656 -19.84 -1.08 -0.09
N ALA A 657 -20.31 -1.35 -1.30
CA ALA A 657 -21.55 -2.08 -1.52
C ALA A 657 -21.48 -3.50 -0.94
N GLN A 658 -20.39 -4.23 -1.23
CA GLN A 658 -20.18 -5.59 -0.72
C GLN A 658 -19.96 -5.62 0.79
N PHE A 659 -19.16 -4.69 1.34
CA PHE A 659 -18.86 -4.64 2.76
C PHE A 659 -20.11 -4.29 3.59
N TYR A 660 -20.85 -3.25 3.21
CA TYR A 660 -22.04 -2.85 3.97
C TYR A 660 -23.21 -3.82 3.82
N ALA A 661 -23.33 -4.55 2.71
CA ALA A 661 -24.28 -5.67 2.62
C ALA A 661 -24.06 -6.69 3.75
N ASN A 662 -22.81 -6.99 4.08
CA ASN A 662 -22.48 -7.90 5.18
C ASN A 662 -22.69 -7.25 6.56
N GLU A 663 -22.30 -5.99 6.74
CA GLU A 663 -22.52 -5.29 8.02
C GLU A 663 -24.01 -5.09 8.33
N GLY A 664 -24.84 -4.86 7.32
CA GLY A 664 -26.28 -4.79 7.48
C GLY A 664 -26.89 -6.09 8.00
N ILE A 665 -26.44 -7.24 7.48
CA ILE A 665 -26.86 -8.56 7.99
C ILE A 665 -26.29 -8.80 9.40
N ARG A 666 -25.01 -8.46 9.63
CA ARG A 666 -24.32 -8.62 10.92
C ARG A 666 -25.04 -7.88 12.05
N TYR A 667 -25.59 -6.70 11.77
CA TYR A 667 -26.20 -5.83 12.77
C TYR A 667 -27.73 -5.71 12.67
N LYS A 668 -28.40 -6.63 11.97
CA LYS A 668 -29.85 -6.59 11.78
C LYS A 668 -30.66 -6.55 13.09
N ASP A 669 -30.12 -7.13 14.16
CA ASP A 669 -30.75 -7.20 15.49
C ASP A 669 -30.19 -6.15 16.47
N SER A 670 -29.41 -5.16 15.99
CA SER A 670 -28.72 -4.17 16.84
C SER A 670 -29.50 -2.88 17.09
N GLY A 671 -30.73 -2.76 16.58
CA GLY A 671 -31.58 -1.59 16.73
C GLY A 671 -32.52 -1.40 15.55
N GLU A 672 -33.34 -0.35 15.61
CA GLU A 672 -34.27 0.02 14.54
C GLU A 672 -33.63 1.01 13.57
N SER A 673 -34.17 1.13 12.36
CA SER A 673 -33.78 2.18 11.42
C SER A 673 -34.14 3.57 11.96
N ARG A 674 -33.34 4.60 11.65
CA ARG A 674 -33.56 5.98 12.15
C ARG A 674 -34.70 6.71 11.47
N GLY A 675 -34.89 6.54 10.17
CA GLY A 675 -35.87 7.30 9.39
C GLY A 675 -35.31 7.77 8.04
N VAL A 676 -35.62 9.01 7.68
CA VAL A 676 -35.06 9.67 6.49
C VAL A 676 -33.71 10.30 6.83
N VAL A 677 -32.67 9.95 6.08
CA VAL A 677 -31.31 10.49 6.24
C VAL A 677 -30.86 11.23 4.99
N VAL A 678 -30.27 12.40 5.17
CA VAL A 678 -29.70 13.18 4.06
C VAL A 678 -28.23 12.80 3.89
N CYS A 679 -27.83 12.38 2.69
CA CYS A 679 -26.43 12.10 2.34
C CYS A 679 -25.89 13.23 1.45
N ILE A 680 -24.84 13.92 1.89
CA ILE A 680 -24.20 15.02 1.16
C ILE A 680 -22.75 14.63 0.87
N SER A 681 -22.44 14.46 -0.41
CA SER A 681 -21.14 13.94 -0.87
C SER A 681 -20.28 15.02 -1.56
N PRO A 682 -18.95 14.84 -1.58
CA PRO A 682 -18.02 15.78 -2.19
C PRO A 682 -17.78 15.44 -3.68
N TRP A 683 -17.17 16.39 -4.40
CA TRP A 683 -16.85 16.24 -5.83
C TRP A 683 -15.60 15.40 -6.11
N ASN A 684 -14.75 15.17 -5.11
CA ASN A 684 -13.44 14.55 -5.33
C ASN A 684 -13.47 13.01 -5.29
N PHE A 685 -14.51 12.42 -4.71
CA PHE A 685 -14.87 11.00 -4.83
C PHE A 685 -16.36 10.91 -5.17
N PRO A 686 -16.73 11.37 -6.38
CA PRO A 686 -18.11 11.58 -6.78
C PRO A 686 -18.95 10.30 -6.88
N LEU A 687 -18.32 9.13 -7.00
CA LEU A 687 -18.97 7.83 -6.97
C LEU A 687 -18.70 7.10 -5.64
N ALA A 688 -17.44 6.94 -5.23
CA ALA A 688 -17.10 6.08 -4.09
C ALA A 688 -17.72 6.56 -2.76
N ILE A 689 -17.48 7.82 -2.37
CA ILE A 689 -18.00 8.36 -1.12
C ILE A 689 -19.52 8.55 -1.21
N PHE A 690 -20.03 9.00 -2.37
CA PHE A 690 -21.46 9.11 -2.64
C PHE A 690 -22.18 7.77 -2.37
N THR A 691 -21.71 6.70 -3.00
CA THR A 691 -22.22 5.34 -2.80
C THR A 691 -22.05 4.87 -1.36
N GLY A 692 -20.86 5.05 -0.77
CA GLY A 692 -20.57 4.58 0.58
C GLY A 692 -21.52 5.15 1.64
N GLN A 693 -21.79 6.46 1.59
CA GLN A 693 -22.73 7.12 2.50
C GLN A 693 -24.17 6.58 2.32
N ILE A 694 -24.61 6.45 1.07
CA ILE A 694 -25.98 6.05 0.74
C ILE A 694 -26.22 4.59 1.11
N LEU A 695 -25.35 3.68 0.68
CA LEU A 695 -25.55 2.24 0.86
C LEU A 695 -25.49 1.85 2.35
N ALA A 696 -24.65 2.50 3.16
CA ALA A 696 -24.63 2.29 4.61
C ALA A 696 -25.98 2.65 5.27
N ASN A 697 -26.63 3.72 4.82
CA ASN A 697 -27.93 4.14 5.32
C ASN A 697 -29.05 3.23 4.83
N LEU A 698 -29.06 2.90 3.54
CA LEU A 698 -30.05 2.01 2.94
C LEU A 698 -30.02 0.62 3.58
N VAL A 699 -28.85 0.03 3.80
CA VAL A 699 -28.78 -1.32 4.40
C VAL A 699 -29.22 -1.32 5.87
N ALA A 700 -29.01 -0.21 6.59
CA ALA A 700 -29.56 0.02 7.93
C ALA A 700 -31.09 0.25 7.92
N GLY A 701 -31.73 0.27 6.74
CA GLY A 701 -33.19 0.39 6.55
C GLY A 701 -33.71 1.83 6.52
N ASN A 702 -32.83 2.82 6.43
CA ASN A 702 -33.22 4.23 6.27
C ASN A 702 -33.59 4.55 4.82
N ALA A 703 -34.51 5.49 4.61
CA ALA A 703 -34.68 6.12 3.31
C ALA A 703 -33.67 7.27 3.17
N VAL A 704 -33.19 7.54 1.95
CA VAL A 704 -32.08 8.45 1.71
C VAL A 704 -32.46 9.55 0.73
N LEU A 705 -32.12 10.79 1.10
CA LEU A 705 -32.11 11.95 0.21
C LEU A 705 -30.66 12.28 -0.10
N ALA A 706 -30.23 12.03 -1.32
CA ALA A 706 -28.86 12.22 -1.76
C ALA A 706 -28.68 13.58 -2.44
N LYS A 707 -27.74 14.37 -1.94
CA LYS A 707 -27.32 15.65 -2.51
C LYS A 707 -25.85 15.54 -2.93
N PRO A 708 -25.54 15.38 -4.23
CA PRO A 708 -24.16 15.33 -4.70
C PRO A 708 -23.53 16.73 -4.74
N ALA A 709 -22.21 16.82 -4.85
CA ALA A 709 -21.55 18.08 -5.18
C ALA A 709 -22.00 18.60 -6.55
N GLU A 710 -22.06 19.92 -6.68
CA GLU A 710 -22.56 20.60 -7.89
C GLU A 710 -21.72 20.25 -9.12
N GLN A 711 -20.40 20.13 -8.92
CA GLN A 711 -19.43 19.85 -9.98
C GLN A 711 -19.58 18.46 -10.62
N THR A 712 -20.16 17.49 -9.91
CA THR A 712 -20.10 16.07 -10.29
C THR A 712 -21.45 15.36 -10.20
N SER A 713 -22.50 16.04 -10.66
CA SER A 713 -23.88 15.55 -10.52
C SER A 713 -24.27 14.48 -11.55
N LEU A 714 -23.65 14.43 -12.73
CA LEU A 714 -24.00 13.46 -13.78
C LEU A 714 -23.60 12.04 -13.36
N LEU A 715 -22.43 11.86 -12.77
CA LEU A 715 -22.01 10.57 -12.23
C LEU A 715 -22.93 10.11 -11.09
N ALA A 716 -23.41 11.04 -10.25
CA ALA A 716 -24.36 10.74 -9.19
C ALA A 716 -25.75 10.32 -9.73
N VAL A 717 -26.23 10.97 -10.80
CA VAL A 717 -27.44 10.55 -11.54
C VAL A 717 -27.28 9.11 -12.00
N ARG A 718 -26.18 8.80 -12.72
CA ARG A 718 -25.93 7.44 -13.22
C ARG A 718 -25.85 6.42 -12.08
N ALA A 719 -25.22 6.78 -10.97
CA ALA A 719 -25.14 5.92 -9.79
C ALA A 719 -26.52 5.57 -9.21
N VAL A 720 -27.44 6.54 -9.11
CA VAL A 720 -28.81 6.33 -8.59
C VAL A 720 -29.68 5.54 -9.56
N GLU A 721 -29.55 5.76 -10.87
CA GLU A 721 -30.21 4.92 -11.88
C GLU A 721 -29.83 3.44 -11.72
N LEU A 722 -28.54 3.16 -11.51
CA LEU A 722 -28.04 1.81 -11.26
C LEU A 722 -28.54 1.26 -9.91
N MET A 723 -28.70 2.09 -8.88
CA MET A 723 -29.35 1.69 -7.61
C MET A 723 -30.82 1.28 -7.81
N HIS A 724 -31.57 2.01 -8.63
CA HIS A 724 -32.94 1.62 -8.98
C HIS A 724 -32.99 0.33 -9.81
N GLN A 725 -32.09 0.18 -10.78
CA GLN A 725 -31.94 -1.06 -11.55
C GLN A 725 -31.57 -2.26 -10.65
N ALA A 726 -30.86 -2.02 -9.54
CA ALA A 726 -30.56 -3.02 -8.53
C ALA A 726 -31.77 -3.44 -7.68
N GLY A 727 -32.90 -2.74 -7.78
CA GLY A 727 -34.15 -3.05 -7.06
C GLY A 727 -34.40 -2.19 -5.82
N ILE A 728 -33.61 -1.13 -5.63
CA ILE A 728 -33.85 -0.13 -4.57
C ILE A 728 -35.00 0.79 -5.04
N PRO A 729 -36.12 0.89 -4.30
CA PRO A 729 -37.27 1.71 -4.68
C PRO A 729 -36.94 3.20 -4.86
N GLU A 730 -37.67 3.88 -5.76
CA GLU A 730 -37.55 5.33 -5.99
C GLU A 730 -37.79 6.17 -4.74
N ASP A 731 -38.70 5.75 -3.86
CA ASP A 731 -39.00 6.45 -2.61
C ASP A 731 -38.01 6.12 -1.48
N ALA A 732 -37.17 5.09 -1.64
CA ALA A 732 -36.13 4.72 -0.68
C ALA A 732 -34.80 5.45 -0.93
N ILE A 733 -34.46 5.79 -2.18
CA ILE A 733 -33.31 6.64 -2.55
C ILE A 733 -33.73 7.67 -3.58
N GLN A 734 -33.59 8.95 -3.24
CA GLN A 734 -33.92 10.06 -4.13
C GLN A 734 -32.72 10.99 -4.30
N LEU A 735 -32.51 11.50 -5.51
CA LEU A 735 -31.41 12.39 -5.85
C LEU A 735 -31.90 13.83 -6.04
N LEU A 736 -31.24 14.77 -5.38
CA LEU A 736 -31.51 16.20 -5.46
C LEU A 736 -30.23 16.96 -5.82
N PRO A 737 -29.85 17.03 -7.12
CA PRO A 737 -28.76 17.91 -7.57
C PRO A 737 -29.13 19.36 -7.27
N GLY A 738 -28.19 20.15 -6.78
CA GLY A 738 -28.55 21.45 -6.20
C GLY A 738 -27.38 22.21 -5.63
N THR A 739 -27.55 23.52 -5.42
CA THR A 739 -26.56 24.27 -4.66
C THR A 739 -26.62 23.94 -3.17
N GLY A 740 -25.51 24.14 -2.46
CA GLY A 740 -25.49 24.01 -1.00
C GLY A 740 -26.45 24.98 -0.29
N ALA A 741 -26.65 26.17 -0.84
CA ALA A 741 -27.50 27.20 -0.23
C ALA A 741 -28.99 26.89 -0.35
N THR A 742 -29.45 26.45 -1.53
CA THR A 742 -30.86 26.19 -1.80
C THR A 742 -31.26 24.79 -1.34
N VAL A 743 -30.62 23.76 -1.89
CA VAL A 743 -31.01 22.36 -1.64
C VAL A 743 -30.41 21.83 -0.35
N GLY A 744 -29.10 22.04 -0.14
CA GLY A 744 -28.42 21.57 1.08
C GLY A 744 -28.97 22.22 2.35
N GLY A 745 -29.20 23.54 2.32
CA GLY A 745 -29.78 24.31 3.43
C GLY A 745 -31.19 23.86 3.79
N ALA A 746 -32.06 23.65 2.79
CA ALA A 746 -33.42 23.17 3.00
C ALA A 746 -33.44 21.76 3.62
N LEU A 747 -32.67 20.82 3.08
CA LEU A 747 -32.58 19.45 3.59
C LEU A 747 -32.06 19.38 5.02
N THR A 748 -31.03 20.16 5.35
CA THR A 748 -30.39 20.18 6.68
C THR A 748 -31.15 21.03 7.71
N SER A 749 -32.27 21.63 7.32
CA SER A 749 -33.15 22.40 8.21
C SER A 749 -34.56 21.80 8.34
N ASP A 750 -34.85 20.68 7.67
CA ASP A 750 -36.18 20.08 7.71
C ASP A 750 -36.36 19.19 8.97
N PRO A 751 -37.38 19.44 9.82
CA PRO A 751 -37.59 18.70 11.07
C PRO A 751 -37.98 17.23 10.86
N ARG A 752 -38.35 16.81 9.64
CA ARG A 752 -38.72 15.43 9.30
C ARG A 752 -37.50 14.52 9.07
N VAL A 753 -36.31 15.10 8.94
CA VAL A 753 -35.06 14.37 8.72
C VAL A 753 -34.48 13.87 10.05
N ALA A 754 -34.09 12.60 10.09
CA ALA A 754 -33.58 11.90 11.28
C ALA A 754 -32.05 11.94 11.40
N GLY A 755 -31.35 12.40 10.36
CA GLY A 755 -29.89 12.57 10.40
C GLY A 755 -29.29 13.06 9.08
N VAL A 756 -28.02 13.42 9.15
CA VAL A 756 -27.21 13.86 8.02
C VAL A 756 -25.88 13.10 8.02
N CYS A 757 -25.54 12.53 6.86
CA CYS A 757 -24.23 11.98 6.57
C CYS A 757 -23.53 12.91 5.58
N PHE A 758 -22.48 13.59 6.02
CA PHE A 758 -21.80 14.64 5.27
C PHE A 758 -20.33 14.30 5.06
N THR A 759 -19.83 14.57 3.86
CA THR A 759 -18.38 14.63 3.62
C THR A 759 -18.03 15.89 2.84
N GLY A 760 -17.09 16.69 3.35
CA GLY A 760 -16.67 17.95 2.75
C GLY A 760 -15.90 18.85 3.73
N SER A 761 -15.97 20.17 3.56
CA SER A 761 -15.17 21.08 4.42
C SER A 761 -15.66 21.14 5.88
N THR A 762 -14.74 21.33 6.82
CA THR A 762 -15.04 21.52 8.25
C THR A 762 -15.98 22.70 8.49
N ALA A 763 -15.80 23.80 7.76
CA ALA A 763 -16.68 24.97 7.85
C ALA A 763 -18.11 24.67 7.40
N THR A 764 -18.30 23.84 6.37
CA THR A 764 -19.64 23.39 5.96
C THR A 764 -20.26 22.46 7.00
N ALA A 765 -19.49 21.51 7.55
CA ALA A 765 -19.98 20.60 8.58
C ALA A 765 -20.48 21.35 9.83
N GLN A 766 -19.76 22.38 10.28
CA GLN A 766 -20.18 23.26 11.38
C GLN A 766 -21.48 24.02 11.08
N ARG A 767 -21.65 24.51 9.85
CA ARG A 767 -22.92 25.15 9.43
C ARG A 767 -24.08 24.16 9.44
N ILE A 768 -23.86 22.92 8.97
CA ILE A 768 -24.85 21.85 8.98
C ILE A 768 -25.24 21.53 10.43
N ASP A 769 -24.28 21.30 11.33
CA ASP A 769 -24.56 20.98 12.74
C ASP A 769 -25.39 22.08 13.42
N LYS A 770 -25.05 23.35 13.16
CA LYS A 770 -25.83 24.49 13.64
C LYS A 770 -27.26 24.44 13.13
N LYS A 771 -27.49 24.23 11.83
CA LYS A 771 -28.84 24.13 11.25
C LYS A 771 -29.64 22.95 11.78
N MET A 772 -29.00 21.81 11.96
CA MET A 772 -29.63 20.65 12.60
C MET A 772 -30.03 20.96 14.04
N SER A 773 -29.15 21.60 14.83
CA SER A 773 -29.45 21.95 16.23
C SER A 773 -30.63 22.93 16.40
N GLU A 774 -30.85 23.80 15.41
CA GLU A 774 -31.94 24.76 15.39
C GLU A 774 -33.28 24.07 15.08
N ASN A 775 -33.29 23.17 14.11
CA ASN A 775 -34.52 22.73 13.44
C ASN A 775 -34.90 21.26 13.64
N MET A 776 -33.93 20.35 13.84
CA MET A 776 -34.18 18.91 13.95
C MET A 776 -34.37 18.44 15.40
N ALA A 777 -34.76 17.17 15.56
CA ALA A 777 -34.79 16.50 16.85
C ALA A 777 -33.38 16.48 17.49
N PRO A 778 -33.27 16.61 18.82
CA PRO A 778 -31.99 16.69 19.51
C PRO A 778 -31.13 15.41 19.34
N ASP A 779 -31.74 14.26 19.06
CA ASP A 779 -31.08 12.98 18.79
C ASP A 779 -30.76 12.74 17.31
N ALA A 780 -31.09 13.67 16.40
CA ALA A 780 -30.81 13.54 14.96
C ALA A 780 -29.30 13.38 14.71
N THR A 781 -28.89 12.29 14.06
CA THR A 781 -27.47 11.94 13.94
C THR A 781 -26.76 12.80 12.90
N LEU A 782 -25.57 13.31 13.25
CA LEU A 782 -24.61 13.83 12.28
C LEU A 782 -23.41 12.87 12.20
N VAL A 783 -23.08 12.42 11.00
CA VAL A 783 -21.78 11.85 10.65
C VAL A 783 -21.13 12.83 9.69
N ALA A 784 -20.02 13.45 10.09
CA ALA A 784 -19.31 14.44 9.28
C ALA A 784 -17.84 14.04 9.15
N GLU A 785 -17.44 13.65 7.93
CA GLU A 785 -16.04 13.42 7.57
C GLU A 785 -15.52 14.65 6.82
N THR A 786 -14.36 15.16 7.20
CA THR A 786 -13.87 16.45 6.71
C THR A 786 -12.38 16.42 6.34
N GLY A 787 -11.75 17.59 6.20
CA GLY A 787 -10.39 17.73 5.67
C GLY A 787 -9.28 17.35 6.65
N GLY A 788 -8.04 17.49 6.19
CA GLY A 788 -6.85 17.17 7.00
C GLY A 788 -5.63 18.00 6.63
N LEU A 789 -4.86 18.41 7.64
CA LEU A 789 -3.47 18.86 7.47
C LEU A 789 -2.53 17.65 7.62
N ASN A 790 -2.60 16.73 6.66
CA ASN A 790 -1.92 15.44 6.75
C ASN A 790 -0.40 15.61 6.63
N ALA A 791 0.32 14.96 7.52
CA ALA A 791 1.77 15.05 7.59
C ALA A 791 2.45 13.69 7.37
N MET A 792 3.68 13.73 6.86
CA MET A 792 4.56 12.56 6.77
C MET A 792 5.89 12.87 7.42
N ILE A 793 6.38 11.96 8.26
CA ILE A 793 7.73 12.03 8.83
C ILE A 793 8.64 11.04 8.10
N VAL A 794 9.78 11.52 7.63
CA VAL A 794 10.83 10.72 7.00
C VAL A 794 12.11 10.87 7.81
N ASP A 795 12.59 9.77 8.37
CA ASP A 795 13.87 9.74 9.07
C ASP A 795 15.03 9.25 8.21
N SER A 796 16.24 9.33 8.74
CA SER A 796 17.47 8.99 8.02
C SER A 796 17.66 7.50 7.71
N THR A 797 16.77 6.62 8.18
CA THR A 797 16.79 5.17 7.85
C THR A 797 15.93 4.83 6.64
N ALA A 798 15.06 5.74 6.22
CA ALA A 798 14.18 5.55 5.07
C ALA A 798 14.98 5.39 3.77
N LEU A 799 14.42 4.62 2.82
CA LEU A 799 14.99 4.50 1.48
C LEU A 799 14.48 5.68 0.61
N PRO A 800 15.35 6.61 0.14
CA PRO A 800 14.92 7.79 -0.61
C PRO A 800 14.04 7.49 -1.82
N GLU A 801 14.32 6.41 -2.56
CA GLU A 801 13.61 6.01 -3.76
C GLU A 801 12.17 5.56 -3.47
N GLN A 802 11.92 4.97 -2.29
CA GLN A 802 10.57 4.62 -1.83
C GLN A 802 9.85 5.86 -1.32
N VAL A 803 10.53 6.70 -0.54
CA VAL A 803 9.96 7.95 -0.03
C VAL A 803 9.51 8.85 -1.18
N VAL A 804 10.35 9.05 -2.19
CA VAL A 804 10.01 9.91 -3.35
C VAL A 804 8.79 9.36 -4.09
N ARG A 805 8.74 8.05 -4.38
CA ARG A 805 7.56 7.40 -4.97
C ARG A 805 6.30 7.68 -4.15
N ASP A 806 6.37 7.49 -2.84
CA ASP A 806 5.22 7.60 -1.94
C ASP A 806 4.80 9.04 -1.68
N VAL A 807 5.74 9.99 -1.66
CA VAL A 807 5.48 11.44 -1.58
C VAL A 807 4.82 11.96 -2.85
N LEU A 808 5.30 11.54 -4.04
CA LEU A 808 4.69 11.93 -5.32
C LEU A 808 3.23 11.46 -5.39
N ALA A 809 2.98 10.18 -5.12
CA ALA A 809 1.64 9.63 -5.09
C ALA A 809 0.77 10.35 -4.04
N SER A 810 1.26 10.50 -2.81
CA SER A 810 0.47 11.08 -1.72
C SER A 810 0.16 12.57 -1.92
N SER A 811 1.01 13.33 -2.60
CA SER A 811 0.87 14.80 -2.71
C SER A 811 0.22 15.24 -4.02
N PHE A 812 0.48 14.53 -5.12
CA PHE A 812 0.18 15.02 -6.47
C PHE A 812 -0.81 14.15 -7.25
N GLN A 813 -0.99 12.87 -6.89
CA GLN A 813 -2.04 12.03 -7.52
C GLN A 813 -3.42 12.69 -7.33
N SER A 814 -4.27 12.62 -8.37
CA SER A 814 -5.55 13.34 -8.42
C SER A 814 -5.42 14.87 -8.27
N ALA A 815 -4.28 15.45 -8.68
CA ALA A 815 -3.91 16.85 -8.41
C ALA A 815 -3.96 17.22 -6.92
N GLY A 816 -3.63 16.28 -6.03
CA GLY A 816 -3.68 16.50 -4.58
C GLY A 816 -5.10 16.72 -4.02
N GLN A 817 -6.15 16.42 -4.81
CA GLN A 817 -7.56 16.62 -4.43
C GLN A 817 -8.12 15.43 -3.62
N ARG A 818 -7.30 14.84 -2.75
CA ARG A 818 -7.72 13.79 -1.81
C ARG A 818 -7.69 14.38 -0.41
N CYS A 819 -8.71 14.08 0.40
CA CYS A 819 -8.69 14.45 1.82
C CYS A 819 -7.50 13.81 2.56
N SER A 820 -7.00 12.67 2.08
CA SER A 820 -5.81 11.97 2.58
C SER A 820 -4.47 12.45 2.03
N ALA A 821 -4.46 13.40 1.09
CA ALA A 821 -3.24 13.83 0.42
C ALA A 821 -2.23 14.43 1.39
N LEU A 822 -0.94 14.18 1.15
CA LEU A 822 0.16 14.71 1.93
C LEU A 822 0.27 16.22 1.74
N ARG A 823 0.15 16.97 2.85
CA ARG A 823 0.23 18.43 2.87
C ARG A 823 1.57 18.91 3.43
N MET A 824 2.12 18.18 4.40
CA MET A 824 3.29 18.57 5.16
C MET A 824 4.31 17.41 5.29
N LEU A 825 5.44 17.50 4.58
CA LEU A 825 6.54 16.56 4.69
C LEU A 825 7.60 17.08 5.66
N TYR A 826 7.88 16.31 6.71
CA TYR A 826 8.98 16.53 7.62
C TYR A 826 10.12 15.58 7.28
N VAL A 827 11.27 16.14 6.91
CA VAL A 827 12.47 15.35 6.57
C VAL A 827 13.56 15.56 7.61
N GLN A 828 14.18 14.50 8.07
CA GLN A 828 15.33 14.63 8.96
C GLN A 828 16.47 15.36 8.23
N LYS A 829 17.06 16.37 8.88
CA LYS A 829 18.07 17.28 8.30
C LYS A 829 19.20 16.55 7.59
N ASP A 830 19.65 15.41 8.13
CA ASP A 830 20.81 14.68 7.63
C ASP A 830 20.64 14.07 6.23
N ILE A 831 19.40 13.92 5.75
CA ILE A 831 19.08 13.35 4.42
C ILE A 831 18.31 14.32 3.51
N ALA A 832 17.98 15.52 4.00
CA ALA A 832 17.03 16.42 3.34
C ALA A 832 17.48 16.84 1.95
N ASP A 833 18.75 17.26 1.78
CA ASP A 833 19.23 17.78 0.50
C ASP A 833 19.16 16.72 -0.61
N HIS A 834 19.68 15.52 -0.35
CA HIS A 834 19.68 14.43 -1.31
C HIS A 834 18.25 13.93 -1.63
N LEU A 835 17.40 13.81 -0.61
CA LEU A 835 16.00 13.42 -0.80
C LEU A 835 15.24 14.45 -1.66
N LEU A 836 15.43 15.74 -1.39
CA LEU A 836 14.74 16.81 -2.11
C LEU A 836 15.26 16.95 -3.54
N GLU A 837 16.55 16.76 -3.78
CA GLU A 837 17.11 16.69 -5.14
C GLU A 837 16.44 15.58 -5.96
N MET A 838 16.34 14.37 -5.40
CA MET A 838 15.66 13.25 -6.05
C MET A 838 14.16 13.52 -6.24
N LEU A 839 13.50 14.12 -5.24
CA LEU A 839 12.09 14.50 -5.33
C LEU A 839 11.86 15.49 -6.48
N TYR A 840 12.68 16.54 -6.59
CA TYR A 840 12.53 17.54 -7.65
C TYR A 840 12.77 16.98 -9.04
N GLY A 841 13.78 16.10 -9.18
CA GLY A 841 14.02 15.42 -10.45
C GLY A 841 12.91 14.44 -10.82
N ALA A 842 12.30 13.77 -9.83
CA ALA A 842 11.19 12.86 -10.07
C ALA A 842 9.89 13.60 -10.36
N MET A 843 9.71 14.81 -9.81
CA MET A 843 8.62 15.71 -10.21
C MET A 843 8.74 16.07 -11.69
N ASP A 844 9.94 16.32 -12.22
CA ASP A 844 10.13 16.65 -13.64
C ASP A 844 9.67 15.54 -14.60
N GLU A 845 9.48 14.32 -14.08
CA GLU A 845 9.01 13.16 -14.84
C GLU A 845 7.49 13.00 -14.86
N LEU A 846 6.73 13.85 -14.15
CA LEU A 846 5.27 13.79 -14.11
C LEU A 846 4.65 14.36 -15.40
N GLY A 847 3.75 13.59 -16.01
CA GLY A 847 2.87 14.05 -17.07
C GLY A 847 1.69 14.87 -16.51
N ILE A 848 1.59 16.14 -16.88
CA ILE A 848 0.49 17.03 -16.48
C ILE A 848 -0.33 17.35 -17.72
N GLY A 849 -1.62 16.99 -17.73
CA GLY A 849 -2.43 17.17 -18.94
C GLY A 849 -3.80 16.50 -18.92
N ASP A 850 -4.29 16.19 -20.12
CA ASP A 850 -5.60 15.57 -20.32
C ASP A 850 -5.67 14.21 -19.60
N PRO A 851 -6.55 14.04 -18.59
CA PRO A 851 -6.67 12.80 -17.82
C PRO A 851 -7.19 11.62 -18.64
N TRP A 852 -7.66 11.84 -19.88
CA TRP A 852 -8.02 10.77 -20.81
C TRP A 852 -6.80 9.96 -21.27
N LEU A 853 -5.62 10.58 -21.31
CA LEU A 853 -4.38 9.92 -21.72
C LEU A 853 -3.79 9.11 -20.56
N LEU A 854 -3.36 7.88 -20.85
CA LEU A 854 -2.71 7.02 -19.85
C LEU A 854 -1.35 7.56 -19.37
N SER A 855 -0.70 8.41 -20.17
CA SER A 855 0.56 9.08 -19.80
C SER A 855 0.39 10.23 -18.81
N THR A 856 -0.85 10.62 -18.49
CA THR A 856 -1.14 11.72 -17.56
C THR A 856 -1.16 11.22 -16.11
N ASP A 857 -0.28 11.79 -15.28
CA ASP A 857 -0.20 11.53 -13.85
C ASP A 857 -1.03 12.53 -13.04
N VAL A 858 -1.03 13.79 -13.47
CA VAL A 858 -1.70 14.90 -12.79
C VAL A 858 -2.69 15.57 -13.73
N GLY A 859 -3.98 15.36 -13.44
CA GLY A 859 -5.09 16.00 -14.13
C GLY A 859 -5.36 17.45 -13.66
N PRO A 860 -6.48 18.06 -14.07
CA PRO A 860 -6.88 19.38 -13.65
C PRO A 860 -7.39 19.39 -12.20
N VAL A 861 -7.45 20.59 -11.60
CA VAL A 861 -8.32 20.83 -10.44
C VAL A 861 -9.76 21.06 -10.88
N ILE A 862 -10.71 20.83 -9.99
CA ILE A 862 -12.13 20.70 -10.36
C ILE A 862 -12.74 21.95 -11.00
N ASP A 863 -12.38 23.14 -10.53
CA ASP A 863 -12.96 24.41 -11.01
C ASP A 863 -11.98 25.59 -10.87
N GLU A 864 -12.38 26.74 -11.43
CA GLU A 864 -11.60 27.99 -11.38
C GLU A 864 -11.40 28.51 -9.95
N THR A 865 -12.36 28.28 -9.05
CA THR A 865 -12.26 28.76 -7.66
C THR A 865 -11.16 28.01 -6.93
N ALA A 866 -11.11 26.68 -7.10
CA ALA A 866 -10.02 25.85 -6.61
C ALA A 866 -8.69 26.27 -7.23
N ARG A 867 -8.63 26.44 -8.57
CA ARG A 867 -7.42 26.87 -9.29
C ARG A 867 -6.87 28.17 -8.71
N LYS A 868 -7.71 29.20 -8.60
CA LYS A 868 -7.34 30.51 -8.10
C LYS A 868 -6.82 30.43 -6.66
N LYS A 869 -7.53 29.73 -5.77
CA LYS A 869 -7.11 29.59 -4.36
C LYS A 869 -5.71 28.98 -4.23
N ILE A 870 -5.43 27.95 -5.02
CA ILE A 870 -4.14 27.26 -4.96
C ILE A 870 -3.03 28.13 -5.57
N VAL A 871 -3.28 28.77 -6.70
CA VAL A 871 -2.32 29.68 -7.35
C VAL A 871 -1.99 30.86 -6.44
N ASP A 872 -3.00 31.53 -5.85
CA ASP A 872 -2.78 32.64 -4.92
C ASP A 872 -1.90 32.21 -3.72
N HIS A 873 -2.10 30.99 -3.21
CA HIS A 873 -1.27 30.43 -2.14
C HIS A 873 0.17 30.20 -2.59
N CYS A 874 0.39 29.62 -3.78
CA CYS A 874 1.73 29.46 -4.34
C CYS A 874 2.43 30.82 -4.54
N ASP A 875 1.74 31.81 -5.12
CA ASP A 875 2.26 33.16 -5.37
C ASP A 875 2.67 33.86 -4.06
N LYS A 876 1.87 33.71 -3.00
CA LYS A 876 2.17 34.22 -1.64
C LYS A 876 3.51 33.70 -1.12
N TYR A 877 3.84 32.44 -1.35
CA TYR A 877 5.11 31.84 -0.90
C TYR A 877 6.25 32.04 -1.89
N GLU A 878 5.97 32.19 -3.19
CA GLU A 878 6.95 32.60 -4.20
C GLU A 878 7.50 33.99 -3.87
N ALA A 879 6.62 34.94 -3.54
CA ALA A 879 7.01 36.29 -3.11
C ALA A 879 7.92 36.31 -1.86
N LYS A 880 7.92 35.24 -1.06
CA LYS A 880 8.79 35.06 0.12
C LYS A 880 10.09 34.29 -0.17
N GLY A 881 10.32 33.84 -1.42
CA GLY A 881 11.45 32.97 -1.78
C GLY A 881 11.33 31.53 -1.22
N GLN A 882 10.13 31.13 -0.82
CA GLN A 882 9.85 29.84 -0.19
C GLN A 882 9.35 28.78 -1.17
N LEU A 883 8.86 29.16 -2.36
CA LEU A 883 8.55 28.23 -3.44
C LEU A 883 9.85 27.64 -4.02
N LYS A 884 10.04 26.32 -3.88
CA LYS A 884 11.28 25.61 -4.26
C LYS A 884 11.18 24.89 -5.60
N LYS A 885 9.98 24.45 -5.97
CA LYS A 885 9.71 23.77 -7.24
C LYS A 885 8.32 24.16 -7.75
N LYS A 886 8.24 24.40 -9.05
CA LYS A 886 7.01 24.50 -9.85
C LYS A 886 7.28 23.92 -11.24
N MET A 887 6.24 23.41 -11.88
CA MET A 887 6.26 22.77 -13.19
C MET A 887 5.43 23.57 -14.19
N ALA A 888 5.70 23.37 -15.48
CA ALA A 888 4.84 23.89 -16.54
C ALA A 888 3.50 23.14 -16.54
N VAL A 889 2.41 23.84 -16.84
CA VAL A 889 1.07 23.27 -16.95
C VAL A 889 0.43 23.71 -18.28
N PRO A 890 -0.56 22.95 -18.80
CA PRO A 890 -1.31 23.38 -19.97
C PRO A 890 -1.94 24.76 -19.81
N GLU A 891 -2.01 25.53 -20.90
CA GLU A 891 -2.60 26.88 -20.90
C GLU A 891 -4.13 26.87 -20.84
N LYS A 892 -4.76 25.77 -21.28
CA LYS A 892 -6.22 25.59 -21.28
C LYS A 892 -6.62 24.59 -20.21
N GLY A 893 -7.81 24.77 -19.66
CA GLY A 893 -8.33 23.96 -18.55
C GLY A 893 -7.91 24.49 -17.19
N ASN A 894 -8.39 23.83 -16.14
CA ASN A 894 -8.16 24.22 -14.75
C ASN A 894 -6.93 23.51 -14.19
N PHE A 895 -5.76 23.66 -14.81
CA PHE A 895 -4.53 23.02 -14.31
C PHE A 895 -3.82 23.87 -13.26
N VAL A 896 -3.20 23.19 -12.28
CA VAL A 896 -2.32 23.81 -11.28
C VAL A 896 -1.03 23.01 -11.22
N SER A 897 0.09 23.72 -11.13
CA SER A 897 1.41 23.11 -11.02
C SER A 897 1.54 22.31 -9.73
N PRO A 898 2.02 21.05 -9.78
CA PRO A 898 2.69 20.44 -8.64
C PRO A 898 3.76 21.38 -8.08
N ALA A 899 3.65 21.72 -6.80
CA ALA A 899 4.48 22.74 -6.17
C ALA A 899 5.08 22.25 -4.85
N VAL A 900 6.32 22.67 -4.57
CA VAL A 900 6.99 22.42 -3.29
C VAL A 900 7.31 23.74 -2.61
N ILE A 901 6.83 23.92 -1.39
CA ILE A 901 7.02 25.12 -0.57
C ILE A 901 7.82 24.77 0.68
N SER A 902 8.89 25.50 0.96
CA SER A 902 9.66 25.35 2.20
C SER A 902 9.08 26.20 3.31
N VAL A 903 8.80 25.58 4.46
CA VAL A 903 8.29 26.21 5.69
C VAL A 903 9.12 25.78 6.89
N SER A 904 9.00 26.47 8.03
CA SER A 904 9.67 26.07 9.28
C SER A 904 9.00 24.86 9.97
N GLY A 905 7.70 24.67 9.73
CA GLY A 905 6.91 23.60 10.31
C GLY A 905 5.43 23.75 9.96
N ILE A 906 4.62 22.79 10.40
CA ILE A 906 3.17 22.78 10.21
C ILE A 906 2.52 24.02 10.85
N GLU A 907 3.15 24.64 11.85
CA GLU A 907 2.65 25.85 12.50
C GLU A 907 2.34 26.98 11.51
N GLU A 908 3.09 27.10 10.41
CA GLU A 908 2.87 28.10 9.36
C GLU A 908 1.63 27.85 8.48
N LEU A 909 1.04 26.66 8.54
CA LEU A 909 -0.13 26.30 7.74
C LEU A 909 -1.40 26.70 8.51
N GLU A 910 -2.12 27.68 7.98
CA GLU A 910 -3.36 28.22 8.57
C GLU A 910 -4.59 27.37 8.21
N GLU A 911 -4.62 26.85 6.98
CA GLU A 911 -5.74 26.09 6.43
C GLU A 911 -5.26 24.97 5.50
N GLU A 912 -6.17 24.07 5.15
CA GLU A 912 -5.94 23.08 4.11
C GLU A 912 -5.95 23.72 2.71
N ILE A 913 -4.88 23.49 1.96
CA ILE A 913 -4.80 23.80 0.53
C ILE A 913 -5.09 22.53 -0.27
N PHE A 914 -6.29 22.47 -0.83
CA PHE A 914 -6.83 21.29 -1.50
C PHE A 914 -6.37 21.19 -2.96
N GLY A 915 -5.06 21.00 -3.16
CA GLY A 915 -4.42 20.96 -4.48
C GLY A 915 -3.04 20.31 -4.44
N PRO A 916 -2.29 20.33 -5.55
CA PRO A 916 -1.01 19.61 -5.68
C PRO A 916 0.14 20.43 -5.06
N VAL A 917 0.03 20.79 -3.78
CA VAL A 917 1.00 21.62 -3.05
C VAL A 917 1.55 20.86 -1.85
N LEU A 918 2.85 20.60 -1.89
CA LEU A 918 3.61 19.97 -0.81
C LEU A 918 4.38 21.01 -0.01
N HIS A 919 4.14 21.08 1.29
CA HIS A 919 4.96 21.88 2.21
C HIS A 919 6.06 21.00 2.80
N VAL A 920 7.28 21.52 2.93
CA VAL A 920 8.43 20.78 3.44
C VAL A 920 9.09 21.55 4.59
N ALA A 921 9.34 20.86 5.70
CA ALA A 921 10.19 21.32 6.79
C ALA A 921 11.25 20.27 7.13
N THR A 922 12.30 20.71 7.81
CA THR A 922 13.35 19.80 8.31
C THR A 922 13.38 19.77 9.83
N PHE A 923 13.72 18.62 10.39
CA PHE A 923 13.85 18.45 11.85
C PHE A 923 15.17 17.75 12.20
N ALA A 924 15.70 18.02 13.41
CA ALA A 924 16.83 17.24 13.93
C ALA A 924 16.31 15.95 14.57
N ALA A 925 17.07 14.85 14.55
CA ALA A 925 16.61 13.55 15.04
C ALA A 925 16.02 13.59 16.47
N LYS A 926 16.61 14.40 17.36
CA LYS A 926 16.15 14.62 18.75
C LYS A 926 14.79 15.33 18.88
N ASP A 927 14.36 16.06 17.85
CA ASP A 927 13.15 16.87 17.85
C ASP A 927 11.94 16.11 17.30
N LEU A 928 12.08 14.81 16.99
CA LEU A 928 11.01 13.96 16.46
C LEU A 928 9.73 14.05 17.30
N ASP A 929 9.88 13.98 18.61
CA ASP A 929 8.76 14.01 19.55
C ASP A 929 8.05 15.38 19.55
N LYS A 930 8.78 16.47 19.31
CA LYS A 930 8.21 17.81 19.12
C LYS A 930 7.40 17.88 17.82
N VAL A 931 7.91 17.32 16.72
CA VAL A 931 7.17 17.28 15.44
C VAL A 931 5.80 16.61 15.61
N VAL A 932 5.76 15.48 16.33
CA VAL A 932 4.48 14.80 16.63
C VAL A 932 3.54 15.69 17.45
N ASP A 933 4.07 16.42 18.44
CA ASP A 933 3.26 17.35 19.24
C ASP A 933 2.75 18.53 18.40
N ASP A 934 3.56 19.08 17.50
CA ASP A 934 3.18 20.20 16.62
C ASP A 934 2.09 19.78 15.62
N VAL A 935 2.17 18.56 15.08
CA VAL A 935 1.12 17.99 14.20
C VAL A 935 -0.19 17.82 14.98
N ASN A 936 -0.13 17.21 16.16
CA ASN A 936 -1.31 17.04 17.03
C ASN A 936 -1.93 18.39 17.43
N ALA A 937 -1.12 19.43 17.65
CA ALA A 937 -1.57 20.75 18.08
C ALA A 937 -2.44 21.47 17.03
N LYS A 938 -2.36 21.08 15.75
CA LYS A 938 -3.25 21.61 14.70
C LYS A 938 -4.70 21.16 14.82
N GLY A 939 -4.96 20.10 15.58
CA GLY A 939 -6.32 19.62 15.85
C GLY A 939 -6.98 18.84 14.71
N TYR A 940 -6.37 18.77 13.54
CA TYR A 940 -6.70 17.78 12.50
C TYR A 940 -6.14 16.40 12.89
N GLY A 941 -6.67 15.35 12.27
CA GLY A 941 -6.29 13.98 12.59
C GLY A 941 -6.81 12.97 11.58
N LEU A 942 -6.55 13.16 10.28
CA LEU A 942 -7.05 12.28 9.22
C LEU A 942 -6.01 11.22 8.82
N THR A 943 -5.01 11.57 8.00
CA THR A 943 -3.92 10.65 7.62
C THR A 943 -2.54 11.11 8.11
N PHE A 944 -1.66 10.15 8.36
CA PHE A 944 -0.28 10.39 8.73
C PHE A 944 0.66 9.32 8.19
N GLY A 945 1.77 9.74 7.59
CA GLY A 945 2.80 8.86 7.02
C GLY A 945 4.05 8.79 7.90
N VAL A 946 4.67 7.61 7.96
CA VAL A 946 5.98 7.41 8.58
C VAL A 946 6.86 6.58 7.67
N HIS A 947 8.03 7.10 7.31
CA HIS A 947 9.09 6.29 6.72
C HIS A 947 10.23 6.13 7.73
N SER A 948 10.38 4.91 8.23
CA SER A 948 11.40 4.51 9.21
C SER A 948 11.59 2.98 9.22
N ARG A 949 12.82 2.54 9.50
CA ARG A 949 13.18 1.12 9.71
C ARG A 949 13.37 0.76 11.19
N VAL A 950 13.15 1.72 12.08
CA VAL A 950 13.27 1.57 13.54
C VAL A 950 11.88 1.26 14.10
N ASP A 951 11.62 0.01 14.47
CA ASP A 951 10.26 -0.45 14.80
C ASP A 951 9.76 0.25 16.09
N ARG A 952 10.61 0.36 17.11
CA ARG A 952 10.30 1.12 18.33
C ARG A 952 10.00 2.60 18.09
N ARG A 953 10.56 3.20 17.04
CA ARG A 953 10.28 4.59 16.65
C ARG A 953 8.90 4.69 16.00
N VAL A 954 8.58 3.76 15.09
CA VAL A 954 7.23 3.62 14.51
C VAL A 954 6.18 3.46 15.61
N ASP A 955 6.40 2.55 16.56
CA ASP A 955 5.49 2.32 17.70
C ASP A 955 5.35 3.57 18.59
N ARG A 956 6.47 4.25 18.88
CA ARG A 956 6.48 5.51 19.66
C ARG A 956 5.66 6.60 18.97
N ILE A 957 5.77 6.74 17.65
CA ILE A 957 5.00 7.72 16.88
C ILE A 957 3.54 7.31 16.82
N ALA A 958 3.24 6.08 16.41
CA ALA A 958 1.87 5.56 16.26
C ALA A 958 1.05 5.60 17.56
N SER A 959 1.70 5.39 18.72
CA SER A 959 1.05 5.48 20.03
C SER A 959 0.77 6.91 20.51
N ARG A 960 1.45 7.92 19.95
CA ARG A 960 1.33 9.33 20.37
C ARG A 960 0.54 10.19 19.38
N ILE A 961 0.64 9.90 18.10
CA ILE A 961 -0.06 10.65 17.06
C ILE A 961 -1.57 10.48 17.21
N LYS A 962 -2.31 11.58 17.04
CA LYS A 962 -3.77 11.66 17.20
C LYS A 962 -4.44 11.76 15.84
N VAL A 963 -4.32 10.68 15.07
CA VAL A 963 -4.86 10.59 13.71
C VAL A 963 -5.66 9.31 13.52
N GLY A 964 -6.64 9.37 12.62
CA GLY A 964 -7.47 8.23 12.29
C GLY A 964 -6.73 7.14 11.51
N ASN A 965 -5.85 7.48 10.57
CA ASN A 965 -5.17 6.51 9.71
C ASN A 965 -3.66 6.78 9.64
N THR A 966 -2.86 5.86 10.17
CA THR A 966 -1.39 5.89 10.11
C THR A 966 -0.87 4.88 9.08
N TYR A 967 0.06 5.31 8.24
CA TYR A 967 0.68 4.51 7.18
C TYR A 967 2.19 4.48 7.34
N VAL A 968 2.79 3.29 7.36
CA VAL A 968 4.21 3.09 7.60
C VAL A 968 4.88 2.47 6.38
N ASN A 969 5.94 3.14 5.89
CA ASN A 969 6.76 2.76 4.74
C ASN A 969 5.98 2.54 3.44
N ARG A 970 4.92 3.34 3.24
CA ARG A 970 4.09 3.37 2.04
C ARG A 970 3.46 4.76 1.88
N ASN A 971 2.83 4.99 0.73
CA ASN A 971 1.94 6.14 0.56
C ASN A 971 0.78 6.14 1.58
N GLN A 972 0.18 7.32 1.79
CA GLN A 972 -0.89 7.53 2.78
C GLN A 972 -2.27 7.78 2.16
N ILE A 973 -2.48 7.33 0.92
CA ILE A 973 -3.72 7.49 0.16
C ILE A 973 -4.31 6.13 -0.21
N GLY A 974 -5.55 6.11 -0.73
CA GLY A 974 -6.18 4.88 -1.24
C GLY A 974 -6.49 3.85 -0.15
N ALA A 975 -7.13 4.29 0.94
CA ALA A 975 -7.59 3.40 1.99
C ALA A 975 -8.61 2.39 1.43
N ILE A 976 -8.44 1.10 1.73
CA ILE A 976 -9.29 0.03 1.21
C ILE A 976 -10.39 -0.30 2.22
N VAL A 977 -11.64 -0.27 1.78
CA VAL A 977 -12.84 -0.59 2.59
C VAL A 977 -12.69 -1.96 3.26
N GLY A 978 -12.99 -2.05 4.56
CA GLY A 978 -12.88 -3.27 5.35
C GLY A 978 -11.45 -3.77 5.63
N SER A 979 -10.43 -3.05 5.14
CA SER A 979 -9.02 -3.34 5.40
C SER A 979 -8.34 -2.19 6.14
N GLN A 980 -8.53 -0.96 5.64
CA GLN A 980 -8.12 0.27 6.32
C GLN A 980 -9.33 1.20 6.47
N PRO A 981 -10.28 0.91 7.38
CA PRO A 981 -11.39 1.80 7.69
C PRO A 981 -10.94 3.26 7.78
N PHE A 982 -11.65 4.14 7.07
CA PHE A 982 -11.17 5.49 6.78
C PHE A 982 -12.02 6.54 7.49
N GLY A 983 -11.35 7.47 8.16
CA GLY A 983 -12.01 8.58 8.85
C GLY A 983 -11.11 9.15 9.94
N GLY A 984 -11.32 10.42 10.27
CA GLY A 984 -10.42 11.17 11.15
C GLY A 984 -10.93 11.34 12.59
N GLU A 985 -10.15 12.06 13.38
CA GLU A 985 -10.56 12.60 14.69
C GLU A 985 -10.36 14.13 14.74
N GLY A 986 -10.95 14.78 15.75
CA GLY A 986 -10.83 16.23 15.93
C GLY A 986 -11.50 17.03 14.82
N LEU A 987 -10.76 17.95 14.20
CA LEU A 987 -11.25 18.76 13.08
C LEU A 987 -11.51 17.95 11.81
N SER A 988 -10.98 16.73 11.72
CA SER A 988 -11.06 15.89 10.53
C SER A 988 -12.32 15.05 10.46
N GLY A 989 -13.05 14.87 11.56
CA GLY A 989 -14.35 14.22 11.49
C GLY A 989 -14.92 13.81 12.83
N THR A 990 -16.19 13.42 12.81
CA THR A 990 -16.91 12.91 13.98
C THR A 990 -16.72 11.41 14.17
N GLY A 991 -16.35 10.70 13.09
CA GLY A 991 -16.51 9.26 12.98
C GLY A 991 -17.99 8.83 13.02
N PRO A 992 -18.26 7.51 13.02
CA PRO A 992 -17.28 6.43 12.90
C PRO A 992 -16.67 6.33 11.50
N LYS A 993 -15.63 5.51 11.35
CA LYS A 993 -14.90 5.35 10.08
C LYS A 993 -15.77 4.73 8.99
N ALA A 994 -15.78 5.35 7.82
CA ALA A 994 -16.34 4.74 6.62
C ALA A 994 -15.58 3.45 6.28
N GLY A 995 -16.31 2.42 5.86
CA GLY A 995 -15.76 1.11 5.53
C GLY A 995 -15.25 0.35 6.75
N GLY A 996 -15.62 0.79 7.95
CA GLY A 996 -15.36 0.14 9.23
C GLY A 996 -16.61 -0.50 9.84
N PRO A 997 -16.42 -1.37 10.84
CA PRO A 997 -17.52 -2.14 11.45
C PRO A 997 -18.52 -1.26 12.21
N GLN A 998 -18.14 -0.05 12.64
CA GLN A 998 -19.03 0.82 13.41
C GLN A 998 -19.95 1.69 12.54
N TYR A 999 -19.74 1.75 11.23
CA TYR A 999 -20.41 2.71 10.35
C TYR A 999 -21.92 2.47 10.24
N VAL A 1000 -22.33 1.26 9.83
CA VAL A 1000 -23.75 0.89 9.69
C VAL A 1000 -24.49 1.02 11.03
N ARG A 1001 -23.85 0.63 12.15
CA ARG A 1001 -24.40 0.76 13.51
C ARG A 1001 -24.70 2.21 13.91
N ARG A 1002 -24.08 3.21 13.28
CA ARG A 1002 -24.38 4.62 13.55
C ARG A 1002 -25.74 5.04 12.99
N PHE A 1003 -26.21 4.36 11.94
CA PHE A 1003 -27.47 4.64 11.27
C PHE A 1003 -28.65 3.77 11.77
N LEU A 1004 -28.42 3.00 12.83
CA LEU A 1004 -29.45 2.36 13.64
C LEU A 1004 -29.70 3.19 14.92
N LYS A 1005 -30.94 3.18 15.39
CA LYS A 1005 -31.41 3.74 16.67
C LYS A 1005 -31.59 2.60 17.67
N SER A 1006 -30.96 2.73 18.84
CA SER A 1006 -31.17 1.80 19.97
C SER A 1006 -32.23 2.36 20.93
N GLU A 1007 -32.60 1.59 21.95
CA GLU A 1007 -33.53 2.02 22.99
C GLU A 1007 -32.94 3.23 23.73
N THR A 1008 -33.60 4.38 23.61
CA THR A 1008 -33.25 5.62 24.31
C THR A 1008 -34.24 5.88 25.43
N VAL A 1009 -33.74 6.27 26.60
CA VAL A 1009 -34.60 6.64 27.75
C VAL A 1009 -34.65 8.16 27.84
N GLU A 1010 -35.85 8.71 28.02
CA GLU A 1010 -36.06 10.13 28.32
C GLU A 1010 -36.50 10.27 29.78
N ARG A 1011 -35.86 11.19 30.52
CA ARG A 1011 -36.12 11.45 31.93
C ARG A 1011 -36.31 12.95 32.14
N PRO A 1012 -37.30 13.38 32.94
CA PRO A 1012 -37.47 14.80 33.27
C PRO A 1012 -36.38 15.27 34.23
N ALA A 1013 -35.81 16.44 33.98
CA ALA A 1013 -34.88 17.10 34.88
C ALA A 1013 -35.59 17.67 36.12
N ASP A 1014 -34.94 17.56 37.29
CA ASP A 1014 -35.45 18.15 38.54
C ASP A 1014 -35.28 19.67 38.51
N ALA A 1015 -36.38 20.39 38.30
CA ALA A 1015 -36.40 21.85 38.27
C ALA A 1015 -35.94 22.53 39.59
N SER A 1016 -35.85 21.78 40.69
CA SER A 1016 -35.33 22.28 41.98
C SER A 1016 -33.82 22.06 42.16
N ALA A 1017 -33.16 21.33 41.25
CA ALA A 1017 -31.74 21.09 41.29
C ALA A 1017 -30.94 22.37 41.10
N LYS A 1018 -29.79 22.46 41.79
CA LYS A 1018 -28.90 23.61 41.66
C LYS A 1018 -28.23 23.61 40.29
N MET A 1019 -28.20 24.79 39.66
CA MET A 1019 -27.48 24.96 38.39
C MET A 1019 -25.97 24.98 38.60
N VAL A 1020 -25.25 24.29 37.72
CA VAL A 1020 -23.79 24.21 37.69
C VAL A 1020 -23.29 25.10 36.56
N ASP A 1021 -22.58 26.15 36.93
CA ASP A 1021 -22.00 27.11 36.00
C ASP A 1021 -20.71 26.59 35.33
N ILE A 1022 -20.24 27.35 34.34
CA ILE A 1022 -19.01 27.05 33.60
C ILE A 1022 -17.77 26.96 34.50
N LYS A 1023 -17.62 27.86 35.49
CA LYS A 1023 -16.43 27.91 36.34
C LYS A 1023 -16.30 26.63 37.15
N LYS A 1024 -17.43 26.13 37.66
CA LYS A 1024 -17.48 24.86 38.37
C LYS A 1024 -17.18 23.69 37.44
N LEU A 1025 -17.77 23.68 36.24
CA LEU A 1025 -17.52 22.63 35.24
C LEU A 1025 -16.04 22.56 34.84
N GLU A 1026 -15.41 23.69 34.48
CA GLU A 1026 -13.98 23.73 34.11
C GLU A 1026 -13.08 23.30 35.27
N GLY A 1027 -13.43 23.69 36.50
CA GLY A 1027 -12.73 23.22 37.70
C GLY A 1027 -12.82 21.71 37.91
N LEU A 1028 -13.90 21.05 37.47
CA LEU A 1028 -14.03 19.59 37.50
C LEU A 1028 -13.24 18.93 36.36
N ILE A 1029 -13.35 19.46 35.15
CA ILE A 1029 -12.58 18.96 33.99
C ILE A 1029 -11.09 18.99 34.31
N GLY A 1030 -10.57 20.11 34.85
CA GLY A 1030 -9.17 20.24 35.24
C GLY A 1030 -8.72 19.22 36.30
N LYS A 1031 -9.61 18.83 37.24
CA LYS A 1031 -9.28 17.83 38.27
C LYS A 1031 -9.10 16.43 37.70
N VAL A 1032 -9.84 16.08 36.65
CA VAL A 1032 -9.77 14.74 36.05
C VAL A 1032 -8.82 14.69 34.85
N ALA A 1033 -8.49 15.84 34.25
CA ALA A 1033 -7.67 15.94 33.04
C ALA A 1033 -6.34 15.20 33.14
N ASP A 1034 -5.65 15.27 34.28
CA ASP A 1034 -4.34 14.63 34.49
C ASP A 1034 -4.41 13.23 35.12
N VAL A 1035 -5.61 12.74 35.44
CA VAL A 1035 -5.79 11.41 36.00
C VAL A 1035 -5.62 10.37 34.87
N LYS A 1036 -4.71 9.41 35.06
CA LYS A 1036 -4.52 8.31 34.11
C LYS A 1036 -5.60 7.26 34.32
N ALA A 1037 -6.26 6.86 33.24
CA ALA A 1037 -7.15 5.71 33.27
C ALA A 1037 -6.34 4.42 33.47
N PRO A 1038 -6.81 3.47 34.31
CA PRO A 1038 -6.22 2.13 34.39
C PRO A 1038 -6.32 1.39 33.05
N ALA A 1039 -5.44 0.39 32.87
CA ALA A 1039 -5.53 -0.54 31.75
C ALA A 1039 -6.88 -1.28 31.74
N PRO A 1040 -7.35 -1.79 30.58
CA PRO A 1040 -8.69 -2.35 30.41
C PRO A 1040 -9.12 -3.36 31.48
N GLU A 1041 -8.33 -4.41 31.73
CA GLU A 1041 -8.67 -5.44 32.72
C GLU A 1041 -8.77 -4.89 34.16
N PRO A 1042 -7.73 -4.25 34.75
CA PRO A 1042 -7.84 -3.64 36.08
C PRO A 1042 -8.95 -2.60 36.20
N ARG A 1043 -9.25 -1.89 35.10
CA ARG A 1043 -10.32 -0.89 35.05
C ARG A 1043 -11.68 -1.54 35.29
N ILE A 1044 -11.99 -2.62 34.56
CA ILE A 1044 -13.25 -3.35 34.73
C ILE A 1044 -13.34 -3.98 36.12
N GLU A 1045 -12.25 -4.56 36.63
CA GLU A 1045 -12.22 -5.13 38.00
C GLU A 1045 -12.53 -4.08 39.07
N ALA A 1046 -11.96 -2.88 38.95
CA ALA A 1046 -12.21 -1.77 39.87
C ALA A 1046 -13.65 -1.23 39.77
N MET A 1047 -14.29 -1.34 38.60
CA MET A 1047 -15.65 -0.86 38.36
C MET A 1047 -16.73 -1.81 38.88
N LYS A 1048 -16.51 -3.13 38.78
CA LYS A 1048 -17.50 -4.15 39.13
C LYS A 1048 -18.16 -4.00 40.52
N PRO A 1049 -17.42 -3.73 41.63
CA PRO A 1049 -18.05 -3.56 42.95
C PRO A 1049 -18.86 -2.27 43.10
N ILE A 1050 -18.77 -1.34 42.14
CA ILE A 1050 -19.39 -0.01 42.23
C ILE A 1050 -20.58 0.11 41.27
N PHE A 1051 -20.37 -0.30 40.03
CA PHE A 1051 -21.35 -0.15 38.94
C PHE A 1051 -22.02 -1.47 38.53
N GLY A 1052 -21.57 -2.61 39.08
CA GLY A 1052 -22.05 -3.92 38.66
C GLY A 1052 -21.46 -4.34 37.32
N ASP A 1053 -22.26 -5.01 36.49
CA ASP A 1053 -21.83 -5.41 35.15
C ASP A 1053 -21.81 -4.20 34.21
N VAL A 1054 -20.70 -4.02 33.52
CA VAL A 1054 -20.46 -2.91 32.59
C VAL A 1054 -20.05 -3.45 31.22
N PRO A 1055 -20.22 -2.67 30.14
CA PRO A 1055 -19.83 -3.11 28.80
C PRO A 1055 -18.34 -3.49 28.73
N ALA A 1056 -18.03 -4.49 27.91
CA ALA A 1056 -16.67 -4.92 27.67
C ALA A 1056 -15.81 -3.76 27.08
N PRO A 1057 -14.54 -3.64 27.47
CA PRO A 1057 -13.68 -2.58 26.98
C PRO A 1057 -13.27 -2.81 25.52
N LEU A 1058 -13.71 -1.94 24.62
CA LEU A 1058 -13.36 -2.02 23.19
C LEU A 1058 -11.89 -1.66 22.91
N ASP A 1059 -11.23 -0.97 23.84
CA ASP A 1059 -9.79 -0.62 23.81
C ASP A 1059 -8.89 -1.75 24.35
N ALA A 1060 -9.44 -2.94 24.64
CA ALA A 1060 -8.67 -4.08 25.14
C ALA A 1060 -7.68 -4.64 24.12
N HIS A 1061 -8.08 -4.72 22.85
CA HIS A 1061 -7.30 -5.36 21.80
C HIS A 1061 -7.44 -4.62 20.47
N ALA A 1062 -6.39 -4.68 19.65
CA ALA A 1062 -6.45 -4.29 18.26
C ALA A 1062 -6.96 -5.47 17.42
N GLU A 1063 -7.86 -5.18 16.47
CA GLU A 1063 -8.35 -6.14 15.48
C GLU A 1063 -7.40 -6.15 14.27
N GLU A 1064 -6.89 -7.32 13.89
CA GLU A 1064 -6.17 -7.47 12.63
C GLU A 1064 -7.16 -7.62 11.48
N LEU A 1065 -7.09 -6.72 10.51
CA LEU A 1065 -7.99 -6.68 9.37
C LEU A 1065 -7.37 -7.38 8.15
N PRO A 1066 -8.19 -8.06 7.32
CA PRO A 1066 -7.71 -8.71 6.11
C PRO A 1066 -7.10 -7.69 5.15
N GLY A 1067 -6.07 -8.07 4.41
CA GLY A 1067 -5.39 -7.21 3.45
C GLY A 1067 -4.45 -7.99 2.53
N PRO A 1068 -3.83 -7.32 1.54
CA PRO A 1068 -2.86 -7.96 0.67
C PRO A 1068 -1.67 -8.48 1.46
N THR A 1069 -1.05 -9.51 0.93
CA THR A 1069 0.20 -10.04 1.45
C THR A 1069 1.27 -8.96 1.49
N GLY A 1070 2.08 -8.96 2.55
CA GLY A 1070 3.09 -7.92 2.73
C GLY A 1070 2.56 -6.62 3.33
N GLU A 1071 1.35 -6.66 3.90
CA GLU A 1071 0.78 -5.57 4.69
C GLU A 1071 0.21 -6.08 6.01
N LEU A 1072 0.38 -5.28 7.05
CA LEU A 1072 -0.30 -5.45 8.33
C LEU A 1072 -1.32 -4.33 8.49
N ASN A 1073 -2.57 -4.68 8.77
CA ASN A 1073 -3.66 -3.74 9.00
C ASN A 1073 -4.27 -3.97 10.38
N ARG A 1074 -4.26 -2.95 11.23
CA ARG A 1074 -4.75 -3.03 12.60
C ARG A 1074 -5.72 -1.91 12.90
N LEU A 1075 -6.90 -2.26 13.39
CA LEU A 1075 -7.91 -1.33 13.89
C LEU A 1075 -7.94 -1.38 15.42
N SER A 1076 -7.77 -0.24 16.06
CA SER A 1076 -7.81 -0.11 17.52
C SER A 1076 -8.87 0.91 17.93
N ASN A 1077 -9.54 0.66 19.05
CA ASN A 1077 -10.40 1.65 19.67
C ASN A 1077 -9.65 2.37 20.79
N HIS A 1078 -9.90 3.66 20.91
CA HIS A 1078 -9.34 4.50 21.96
C HIS A 1078 -10.45 5.31 22.63
N ALA A 1079 -10.27 5.63 23.92
CA ALA A 1079 -11.15 6.55 24.61
C ALA A 1079 -11.21 7.91 23.89
N ARG A 1080 -12.39 8.53 23.84
CA ARG A 1080 -12.56 9.89 23.31
C ARG A 1080 -11.77 10.91 24.12
N GLY A 1081 -11.76 10.78 25.44
CA GLY A 1081 -11.12 11.70 26.36
C GLY A 1081 -11.96 11.94 27.61
N VAL A 1082 -12.24 13.21 27.93
CA VAL A 1082 -13.16 13.59 29.01
C VAL A 1082 -14.59 13.64 28.49
N VAL A 1083 -15.49 12.90 29.14
CA VAL A 1083 -16.91 12.81 28.84
C VAL A 1083 -17.71 13.43 29.98
N LEU A 1084 -18.65 14.30 29.64
CA LEU A 1084 -19.55 14.93 30.61
C LEU A 1084 -20.83 14.09 30.73
N CYS A 1085 -21.09 13.48 31.87
CA CYS A 1085 -22.28 12.69 32.17
C CYS A 1085 -23.31 13.56 32.91
N LEU A 1086 -24.35 13.99 32.19
CA LEU A 1086 -25.25 15.07 32.61
C LEU A 1086 -26.61 14.58 33.14
N GLY A 1087 -26.77 13.27 33.37
CA GLY A 1087 -28.01 12.71 33.93
C GLY A 1087 -29.21 12.79 32.98
N PRO A 1088 -30.42 13.16 33.48
CA PRO A 1088 -30.61 14.20 34.50
C PRO A 1088 -30.84 13.69 35.93
N ASP A 1089 -30.95 12.38 36.12
CA ASP A 1089 -31.14 11.76 37.43
C ASP A 1089 -29.91 10.92 37.84
N LYS A 1090 -29.91 10.44 39.10
CA LYS A 1090 -28.84 9.60 39.64
C LYS A 1090 -28.61 8.33 38.81
N GLU A 1091 -29.68 7.63 38.42
CA GLU A 1091 -29.58 6.32 37.78
C GLU A 1091 -28.91 6.45 36.40
N THR A 1092 -29.47 7.30 35.55
CA THR A 1092 -28.96 7.54 34.19
C THR A 1092 -27.56 8.13 34.20
N ALA A 1093 -27.24 9.05 35.11
CA ALA A 1093 -25.90 9.62 35.23
C ALA A 1093 -24.85 8.56 35.60
N LEU A 1094 -25.20 7.59 36.44
CA LEU A 1094 -24.30 6.50 36.81
C LEU A 1094 -24.17 5.46 35.70
N GLU A 1095 -25.22 5.17 34.95
CA GLU A 1095 -25.14 4.34 33.73
C GLU A 1095 -24.23 5.00 32.68
N GLN A 1096 -24.41 6.29 32.42
CA GLN A 1096 -23.54 7.09 31.55
C GLN A 1096 -22.08 7.02 31.99
N ALA A 1097 -21.82 7.23 33.29
CA ALA A 1097 -20.48 7.17 33.85
C ALA A 1097 -19.88 5.77 33.74
N ALA A 1098 -20.67 4.72 34.02
CA ALA A 1098 -20.24 3.34 33.91
C ALA A 1098 -19.85 2.98 32.46
N THR A 1099 -20.68 3.31 31.47
CA THR A 1099 -20.34 3.07 30.06
C THR A 1099 -19.09 3.85 29.64
N ALA A 1100 -19.01 5.14 29.98
CA ALA A 1100 -17.87 5.97 29.58
C ALA A 1100 -16.55 5.49 30.20
N LEU A 1101 -16.55 5.19 31.51
CA LEU A 1101 -15.39 4.67 32.22
C LEU A 1101 -14.98 3.29 31.69
N SER A 1102 -15.93 2.41 31.35
CA SER A 1102 -15.59 1.06 30.88
C SER A 1102 -14.87 1.09 29.54
N GLN A 1103 -15.07 2.15 28.75
CA GLN A 1103 -14.37 2.43 27.49
C GLN A 1103 -13.12 3.31 27.65
N GLY A 1104 -12.66 3.54 28.89
CA GLY A 1104 -11.40 4.23 29.19
C GLY A 1104 -11.48 5.75 29.21
N ASN A 1105 -12.69 6.32 29.12
CA ASN A 1105 -12.88 7.76 29.21
C ASN A 1105 -12.69 8.26 30.65
N LYS A 1106 -12.33 9.52 30.74
CA LYS A 1106 -12.36 10.29 31.98
C LYS A 1106 -13.75 10.89 32.13
N VAL A 1107 -14.31 10.91 33.33
CA VAL A 1107 -15.72 11.28 33.51
C VAL A 1107 -15.90 12.45 34.46
N VAL A 1108 -16.73 13.40 34.04
CA VAL A 1108 -17.29 14.44 34.91
C VAL A 1108 -18.79 14.22 35.02
N VAL A 1109 -19.27 13.90 36.22
CA VAL A 1109 -20.70 13.69 36.49
C VAL A 1109 -21.34 14.98 37.01
N VAL A 1110 -22.41 15.44 36.37
CA VAL A 1110 -23.23 16.57 36.82
C VAL A 1110 -24.67 16.10 36.88
N ALA A 1111 -25.06 15.57 38.04
CA ALA A 1111 -26.41 15.06 38.28
C ALA A 1111 -26.69 14.95 39.79
N PRO A 1112 -27.94 15.14 40.24
CA PRO A 1112 -28.30 15.09 41.66
C PRO A 1112 -28.09 13.70 42.28
N GLY A 1113 -27.54 13.67 43.49
CA GLY A 1113 -27.46 12.47 44.31
C GLY A 1113 -26.38 11.47 43.88
N THR A 1114 -25.39 11.89 43.10
CA THR A 1114 -24.33 11.01 42.56
C THR A 1114 -23.05 11.01 43.38
N GLN A 1115 -22.89 11.99 44.29
CA GLN A 1115 -21.63 12.26 44.98
C GLN A 1115 -21.04 11.06 45.74
N ASP A 1116 -21.88 10.26 46.40
CA ASP A 1116 -21.47 9.08 47.18
C ASP A 1116 -20.82 7.99 46.30
N VAL A 1117 -21.38 7.73 45.13
CA VAL A 1117 -20.86 6.73 44.18
C VAL A 1117 -19.61 7.26 43.50
N VAL A 1118 -19.61 8.53 43.09
CA VAL A 1118 -18.46 9.19 42.47
C VAL A 1118 -17.24 9.19 43.39
N GLU A 1119 -17.41 9.50 44.68
CA GLU A 1119 -16.32 9.47 45.65
C GLU A 1119 -15.77 8.05 45.88
N ARG A 1120 -16.64 7.03 45.89
CA ARG A 1120 -16.20 5.63 45.97
C ARG A 1120 -15.42 5.20 44.72
N ALA A 1121 -15.88 5.58 43.53
CA ALA A 1121 -15.22 5.30 42.27
C ALA A 1121 -13.84 5.99 42.16
N ALA A 1122 -13.75 7.26 42.56
CA ALA A 1122 -12.48 7.98 42.61
C ALA A 1122 -11.49 7.33 43.60
N LYS A 1123 -11.96 6.88 44.78
CA LYS A 1123 -11.15 6.13 45.76
C LYS A 1123 -10.66 4.78 45.23
N ALA A 1124 -11.41 4.15 44.33
CA ALA A 1124 -11.00 2.93 43.63
C ALA A 1124 -10.01 3.18 42.48
N GLY A 1125 -9.56 4.44 42.28
CA GLY A 1125 -8.59 4.80 41.25
C GLY A 1125 -9.20 5.04 39.86
N LEU A 1126 -10.53 5.15 39.75
CA LEU A 1126 -11.19 5.46 38.49
C LEU A 1126 -11.11 6.97 38.18
N PRO A 1127 -10.93 7.38 36.91
CA PRO A 1127 -10.81 8.79 36.53
C PRO A 1127 -12.18 9.46 36.47
N ILE A 1128 -12.78 9.70 37.64
CA ILE A 1128 -14.12 10.28 37.77
C ILE A 1128 -14.15 11.38 38.83
N VAL A 1129 -14.86 12.46 38.52
CA VAL A 1129 -15.21 13.53 39.46
C VAL A 1129 -16.67 13.92 39.24
N GLY A 1130 -17.30 14.59 40.19
CA GLY A 1130 -18.69 14.98 40.03
C GLY A 1130 -19.19 16.01 41.02
N VAL A 1131 -20.40 16.50 40.75
CA VAL A 1131 -21.10 17.49 41.55
C VAL A 1131 -22.61 17.27 41.43
N ASP A 1132 -23.33 17.47 42.54
CA ASP A 1132 -24.78 17.46 42.52
C ASP A 1132 -25.34 18.73 41.88
N GLY A 1133 -26.20 18.58 40.87
CA GLY A 1133 -26.87 19.68 40.18
C GLY A 1133 -27.21 19.34 38.73
N LEU A 1134 -27.69 20.34 38.01
CA LEU A 1134 -27.92 20.30 36.55
C LEU A 1134 -26.99 21.29 35.86
N LEU A 1135 -26.47 20.95 34.69
CA LEU A 1135 -25.56 21.83 33.97
C LEU A 1135 -26.32 22.97 33.30
N GLU A 1136 -25.83 24.20 33.44
CA GLU A 1136 -26.33 25.31 32.64
C GLU A 1136 -25.97 25.08 31.16
N PRO A 1137 -26.93 25.02 30.22
CA PRO A 1137 -26.62 24.73 28.82
C PRO A 1137 -25.58 25.66 28.21
N GLY A 1138 -25.61 26.95 28.58
CA GLY A 1138 -24.62 27.95 28.16
C GLY A 1138 -23.16 27.59 28.50
N ALA A 1139 -22.92 26.78 29.53
CA ALA A 1139 -21.58 26.32 29.90
C ALA A 1139 -20.95 25.44 28.80
N LEU A 1140 -21.75 24.62 28.10
CA LEU A 1140 -21.25 23.76 27.01
C LEU A 1140 -20.74 24.55 25.81
N ALA A 1141 -21.22 25.78 25.60
CA ALA A 1141 -20.76 26.62 24.50
C ALA A 1141 -19.34 27.16 24.70
N GLN A 1142 -18.87 27.26 25.94
CA GLN A 1142 -17.61 27.96 26.28
C GLN A 1142 -16.58 27.06 26.96
N ALA A 1143 -17.00 26.06 27.75
CA ALA A 1143 -16.09 25.20 28.50
C ALA A 1143 -15.12 24.44 27.57
N ARG A 1144 -13.89 24.21 28.02
CA ARG A 1144 -12.85 23.50 27.24
C ARG A 1144 -12.42 22.21 27.91
N GLY A 1145 -11.74 21.34 27.15
CA GLY A 1145 -11.10 20.14 27.69
C GLY A 1145 -11.98 18.88 27.78
N PHE A 1146 -13.16 18.87 27.13
CA PHE A 1146 -14.00 17.69 26.99
C PHE A 1146 -14.21 17.31 25.52
N GLN A 1147 -14.59 16.04 25.28
CA GLN A 1147 -14.71 15.45 23.94
C GLN A 1147 -16.11 14.90 23.63
N ALA A 1148 -16.99 14.77 24.63
CA ALA A 1148 -18.40 14.47 24.44
C ALA A 1148 -19.23 14.91 25.65
N ALA A 1149 -20.52 15.16 25.43
CA ALA A 1149 -21.52 15.25 26.48
C ALA A 1149 -22.53 14.12 26.29
N VAL A 1150 -22.99 13.50 27.37
CA VAL A 1150 -24.02 12.46 27.36
C VAL A 1150 -25.15 12.85 28.30
N SER A 1151 -26.39 12.70 27.84
CA SER A 1151 -27.58 13.02 28.63
C SER A 1151 -28.80 12.24 28.12
N CYS A 1152 -29.69 11.91 29.05
CA CYS A 1152 -30.97 11.25 28.82
C CYS A 1152 -32.15 12.17 29.22
N ALA A 1153 -31.92 13.49 29.22
CA ALA A 1153 -32.91 14.46 29.66
C ALA A 1153 -34.09 14.59 28.68
N GLU A 1154 -35.13 15.31 29.07
CA GLU A 1154 -36.25 15.61 28.19
C GLU A 1154 -35.79 16.39 26.93
N PRO A 1155 -36.50 16.23 25.79
CA PRO A 1155 -36.06 16.79 24.51
C PRO A 1155 -35.79 18.31 24.50
N SER A 1156 -36.50 19.09 25.33
CA SER A 1156 -36.26 20.54 25.45
C SER A 1156 -34.85 20.83 25.97
N LEU A 1157 -34.41 20.16 27.03
CA LEU A 1157 -33.09 20.35 27.60
C LEU A 1157 -31.98 19.79 26.69
N LEU A 1158 -32.21 18.63 26.06
CA LEU A 1158 -31.28 18.09 25.07
C LEU A 1158 -31.09 19.04 23.88
N LYS A 1159 -32.15 19.72 23.43
CA LYS A 1159 -32.07 20.72 22.37
C LYS A 1159 -31.23 21.91 22.78
N GLU A 1160 -31.37 22.40 24.01
CA GLU A 1160 -30.53 23.48 24.55
C GLU A 1160 -29.05 23.07 24.63
N TYR A 1161 -28.76 21.85 25.09
CA TYR A 1161 -27.39 21.31 25.10
C TYR A 1161 -26.81 21.19 23.70
N ARG A 1162 -27.57 20.66 22.73
CA ARG A 1162 -27.12 20.54 21.34
C ARG A 1162 -26.83 21.90 20.72
N GLN A 1163 -27.71 22.89 20.92
CA GLN A 1163 -27.51 24.25 20.43
C GLN A 1163 -26.30 24.94 21.07
N ALA A 1164 -26.02 24.65 22.35
CA ALA A 1164 -24.82 25.16 23.00
C ALA A 1164 -23.54 24.55 22.41
N LEU A 1165 -23.53 23.23 22.16
CA LEU A 1165 -22.41 22.55 21.52
C LEU A 1165 -22.17 23.03 20.08
N ALA A 1166 -23.23 23.25 19.30
CA ALA A 1166 -23.13 23.71 17.90
C ALA A 1166 -22.63 25.16 17.74
N LYS A 1167 -22.59 25.95 18.83
CA LYS A 1167 -22.00 27.31 18.84
C LYS A 1167 -20.48 27.32 18.99
N ARG A 1168 -19.87 26.16 19.27
CA ARG A 1168 -18.44 26.06 19.52
C ARG A 1168 -17.65 26.19 18.24
N GLU A 1169 -16.48 26.80 18.33
CA GLU A 1169 -15.45 26.73 17.29
C GLU A 1169 -14.59 25.47 17.48
N GLY A 1170 -14.05 24.94 16.38
CA GLY A 1170 -13.18 23.78 16.38
C GLY A 1170 -13.90 22.46 16.06
N ALA A 1171 -13.47 21.36 16.68
CA ALA A 1171 -14.00 20.02 16.43
C ALA A 1171 -15.48 19.90 16.83
N LEU A 1172 -16.26 19.17 16.04
CA LEU A 1172 -17.66 18.88 16.32
C LEU A 1172 -17.76 17.90 17.49
N LEU A 1173 -18.29 18.36 18.63
CA LEU A 1173 -18.43 17.55 19.83
C LEU A 1173 -19.83 16.92 19.89
N PRO A 1174 -19.95 15.60 20.05
CA PRO A 1174 -21.25 14.94 20.06
C PRO A 1174 -22.01 15.17 21.37
N LEU A 1175 -23.32 15.34 21.24
CA LEU A 1175 -24.30 15.02 22.29
C LEU A 1175 -24.73 13.56 22.12
N ILE A 1176 -24.37 12.71 23.07
CA ILE A 1176 -24.71 11.28 23.08
C ILE A 1176 -26.01 11.11 23.87
N THR A 1177 -27.05 10.59 23.21
CA THR A 1177 -28.32 10.22 23.84
C THR A 1177 -28.46 8.71 24.05
N GLU A 1178 -27.67 7.92 23.30
CA GLU A 1178 -27.64 6.46 23.35
C GLU A 1178 -26.63 5.98 24.40
N HIS A 1179 -26.87 6.30 25.68
CA HIS A 1179 -25.87 6.20 26.76
C HIS A 1179 -25.40 4.78 27.11
N LYS A 1180 -26.13 3.75 26.66
CA LYS A 1180 -25.78 2.33 26.85
C LYS A 1180 -24.94 1.74 25.71
N LEU A 1181 -24.77 2.48 24.61
CA LEU A 1181 -23.98 2.02 23.46
C LEU A 1181 -22.50 2.38 23.64
N ASP A 1182 -21.69 1.38 23.98
CA ASP A 1182 -20.25 1.50 24.21
C ASP A 1182 -19.48 2.13 23.04
N GLN A 1183 -19.84 1.78 21.80
CA GLN A 1183 -19.21 2.30 20.59
C GLN A 1183 -19.37 3.83 20.41
N ARG A 1184 -20.29 4.47 21.16
CA ARG A 1184 -20.43 5.94 21.18
C ARG A 1184 -19.33 6.63 21.99
N PHE A 1185 -18.61 5.90 22.84
CA PHE A 1185 -17.62 6.44 23.77
C PHE A 1185 -16.16 6.21 23.34
N VAL A 1186 -15.95 5.67 22.14
CA VAL A 1186 -14.62 5.45 21.56
C VAL A 1186 -14.42 6.20 20.25
N ILE A 1187 -13.15 6.34 19.86
CA ILE A 1187 -12.69 6.70 18.52
C ILE A 1187 -11.88 5.53 17.94
N GLU A 1188 -11.94 5.36 16.64
CA GLU A 1188 -11.21 4.31 15.93
C GLU A 1188 -9.89 4.87 15.38
N ARG A 1189 -8.81 4.09 15.47
CA ARG A 1189 -7.52 4.39 14.82
C ARG A 1189 -7.02 3.18 14.05
N HIS A 1190 -6.54 3.43 12.85
CA HIS A 1190 -6.01 2.41 11.96
C HIS A 1190 -4.50 2.56 11.79
N LEU A 1191 -3.77 1.45 11.85
CA LEU A 1191 -2.35 1.36 11.52
C LEU A 1191 -2.15 0.41 10.34
N CYS A 1192 -1.57 0.92 9.26
CA CYS A 1192 -1.14 0.16 8.10
C CYS A 1192 0.39 0.13 8.03
N VAL A 1193 1.00 -1.06 7.99
CA VAL A 1193 2.44 -1.22 7.84
C VAL A 1193 2.77 -2.01 6.59
N ASP A 1194 3.58 -1.45 5.69
CA ASP A 1194 4.19 -2.21 4.62
C ASP A 1194 5.31 -3.08 5.19
N THR A 1195 5.04 -4.38 5.34
CA THR A 1195 6.00 -5.35 5.88
C THR A 1195 7.01 -5.81 4.83
N THR A 1196 6.87 -5.36 3.58
CA THR A 1196 7.80 -5.64 2.46
C THR A 1196 8.76 -4.50 2.15
N ALA A 1197 8.69 -3.39 2.89
CA ALA A 1197 9.52 -2.20 2.65
C ALA A 1197 11.03 -2.46 2.65
N ALA A 1198 11.48 -3.52 3.35
CA ALA A 1198 12.88 -3.94 3.33
C ALA A 1198 13.34 -4.55 1.99
N GLY A 1199 12.42 -4.88 1.07
CA GLY A 1199 12.73 -5.47 -0.24
C GLY A 1199 12.17 -6.87 -0.48
N GLY A 1200 11.27 -7.38 0.37
CA GLY A 1200 10.49 -8.60 0.15
C GLY A 1200 9.92 -9.27 1.42
N ASN A 1201 9.23 -10.41 1.27
CA ASN A 1201 8.53 -11.16 2.32
C ASN A 1201 9.04 -12.61 2.46
N ALA A 1202 10.03 -12.82 3.34
CA ALA A 1202 10.59 -14.15 3.58
C ALA A 1202 9.57 -15.16 4.14
N SER A 1203 8.64 -14.70 4.99
CA SER A 1203 7.63 -15.54 5.62
C SER A 1203 6.63 -16.09 4.59
N LEU A 1204 6.29 -15.30 3.57
CA LEU A 1204 5.41 -15.73 2.48
C LEU A 1204 6.02 -16.88 1.67
N ILE A 1205 7.30 -16.77 1.30
CA ILE A 1205 8.01 -17.79 0.51
C ILE A 1205 8.10 -19.12 1.29
N ALA A 1206 8.29 -19.04 2.61
CA ALA A 1206 8.33 -20.23 3.46
C ALA A 1206 6.95 -20.89 3.62
N ALA A 1207 5.88 -20.10 3.64
CA ALA A 1207 4.51 -20.59 3.83
C ALA A 1207 3.83 -21.08 2.54
N SER A 1208 4.35 -20.71 1.36
CA SER A 1208 3.72 -21.00 0.07
C SER A 1208 3.91 -22.43 -0.43
N GLU A 1209 4.93 -23.13 0.05
CA GLU A 1209 5.21 -24.55 -0.24
C GLU A 1209 4.29 -25.46 0.58
#